data_AF-A0A841L5V3-F1
#
_entry.id   AF-A0A841L5V3-F1
#
_cell.length_a   1.000
_cell.length_b   1.000
_cell.length_c   1.000
_cell.angle_alpha   90.00
_cell.angle_beta   90.00
_cell.angle_gamma   90.00
#
_symmetry.space_group_name_H-M   'P 1'
#
loop_
_entity.id
_entity.type
_entity.pdbx_description
1 polymer ?
#
loop_
_entity_poly.entity_id
_entity_poly.type
_entity_poly.pdbx_seq_one_letter_code
_entity_poly.pdbx_strand_id
1 'polypeptide(L)'
;MGRALTPAPSGLGLASPALGPWFSRDDIRLQAPDPDLSVAFSPSTGTDWLPPARGIFSLHFATSPRPAALAPLRAAAGTPAFTDNSLVGLFRLLPEVEVRLAALLAFLPSPDGTAATSPPGAATRPAPRWFATEFTTIDTASSMAALEAVWPHGFTVDEDTEAKKLAAMGLGGASGALVNAARPAAILLGPGEVISSSDKLMVLSAARHRLWAFDALGRAIDPGAVAAWLAWLATDQFDNLWAPRVTERTCPVDAARTVALVGAHQGPVPAALLARTEVGNVGGAATDVVRAASDANAITIGFSAAPDPDDAPLPRAVLLPAAAAATTLSLWPSGALATGLERDAARVLLVDVEAHLTGQPRIAAGTTPSAGANRRAAIQNQAASRINVARALRGDAAPQAVAPSLDLAAAALVTLLETALPVTLVAPQLDRDFGPFAPMEEVSATLPDALPTPVVQALGGGGSGGDAVSSQRVLMTFSFDAALAGAMLRIWPNAVDLDSGRRRAADGGTGRVRADGTASLVVQLAPGANTAALLGGVALLAHAGGSRLYGEFRFERPLASTASTTDWSNAGGAIIACEQDRFDTSAAAEAAGLLPGVTLVHDDGSAAALITPGTAPAATGSVGAALAAGDRVELSVPAFRAEPRGAAPAIFTATGATATELARNGSFRAGGAGMPLPSQRMLVSAAAGFDATSARAVLVPPSALARLHEIGPVQLGHPGAPAAAEHIGVGADIAGPAALLIAEALAAGVDADTPALVAAATERAASVPPDPAGAALWVAALRTEAAGAEGEPGIAAHVDDASHPYPFDGDEAAQRQWYADHPNITVPAPGSNDAAARQRAMARRALAAGRGLQEAAIALSAAFARAEDLVYIETPWLDLETAGSSDDERNPVQALVDRLQAQPALHVVLCVPIQPFTGAPADLVRVRAHGLHTAIAALRAAGGERFAVFCPSAGIGRTPRLASSVVLVDDAWGLIGSGDLSRRGLSFDRSLAVALFDEQASAGRSETLRRVRRILIGARLGLEARLVPDEGPALVRALTDLQLRGSNRVSDAKLPEEKIPVTAGDRSFWTRDGSQPPNPVDLAARLQALFAASHLN
;
A
#
# COMPACT_ATOMS: atom_id res chain seq x y z
N MET A 1 15.33 -0.20 -44.63
CA MET A 1 16.24 -1.34 -44.39
C MET A 1 16.20 -1.60 -42.89
N GLY A 2 15.70 -2.78 -42.49
CA GLY A 2 15.61 -3.17 -41.08
C GLY A 2 16.99 -3.28 -40.44
N ARG A 3 17.03 -3.22 -39.11
CA ARG A 3 18.26 -3.38 -38.32
C ARG A 3 18.38 -4.82 -37.82
N ALA A 4 19.60 -5.33 -37.74
CA ALA A 4 19.84 -6.63 -37.14
C ALA A 4 19.84 -6.54 -35.60
N LEU A 5 19.07 -7.41 -34.93
CA LEU A 5 19.16 -7.60 -33.49
C LEU A 5 20.53 -8.19 -33.12
N THR A 6 21.19 -7.60 -32.13
CA THR A 6 22.47 -8.06 -31.59
C THR A 6 22.33 -8.26 -30.08
N PRO A 7 22.59 -9.47 -29.53
CA PRO A 7 22.93 -10.71 -30.23
C PRO A 7 21.78 -11.23 -31.12
N ALA A 8 22.12 -11.97 -32.17
CA ALA A 8 21.15 -12.53 -33.11
C ALA A 8 20.17 -13.49 -32.41
N PRO A 9 18.85 -13.43 -32.70
CA PRO A 9 17.86 -14.31 -32.08
C PRO A 9 18.19 -15.80 -32.17
N SER A 10 18.76 -16.26 -33.29
CA SER A 10 19.16 -17.66 -33.49
C SER A 10 20.26 -18.13 -32.53
N GLY A 11 21.06 -17.22 -31.96
CA GLY A 11 22.13 -17.54 -31.01
C GLY A 11 21.70 -17.57 -29.55
N LEU A 12 20.44 -17.27 -29.22
CA LEU A 12 19.96 -17.09 -27.84
C LEU A 12 19.38 -18.35 -27.19
N GLY A 13 19.33 -19.48 -27.91
CA GLY A 13 18.81 -20.74 -27.37
C GLY A 13 17.37 -20.61 -26.86
N LEU A 14 17.14 -20.99 -25.60
CA LEU A 14 15.81 -20.93 -24.97
C LEU A 14 15.26 -19.50 -24.82
N ALA A 15 16.14 -18.50 -24.74
CA ALA A 15 15.76 -17.09 -24.59
C ALA A 15 15.52 -16.39 -25.95
N SER A 16 15.46 -17.14 -27.05
CA SER A 16 15.30 -16.58 -28.40
C SER A 16 13.90 -15.98 -28.61
N PRO A 17 13.78 -14.69 -29.01
CA PRO A 17 12.51 -14.09 -29.39
C PRO A 17 12.12 -14.40 -30.85
N ALA A 18 12.75 -15.39 -31.48
CA ALA A 18 12.51 -15.71 -32.88
C ALA A 18 11.05 -16.11 -33.13
N LEU A 19 10.50 -15.63 -34.25
CA LEU A 19 9.10 -15.79 -34.62
C LEU A 19 8.90 -16.86 -35.69
N GLY A 20 7.72 -17.47 -35.73
CA GLY A 20 7.33 -18.41 -36.77
C GLY A 20 5.87 -18.28 -37.21
N PRO A 21 5.47 -19.04 -38.26
CA PRO A 21 4.09 -19.11 -38.69
C PRO A 21 3.21 -19.71 -37.59
N TRP A 22 1.99 -19.20 -37.45
CA TRP A 22 1.04 -19.71 -36.43
C TRP A 22 0.32 -20.98 -36.90
N PHE A 23 0.23 -21.17 -38.21
CA PHE A 23 -0.40 -22.34 -38.83
C PHE A 23 0.46 -22.84 -39.98
N SER A 24 0.49 -24.16 -40.19
CA SER A 24 1.26 -24.76 -41.29
C SER A 24 0.78 -24.35 -42.68
N ARG A 25 -0.48 -23.89 -42.80
CA ARG A 25 -1.09 -23.42 -44.04
C ARG A 25 -1.34 -21.91 -43.99
N ASP A 26 -1.46 -21.29 -45.16
CA ASP A 26 -1.64 -19.84 -45.37
C ASP A 26 -3.06 -19.46 -45.77
N ASP A 27 -3.96 -20.43 -45.88
CA ASP A 27 -5.38 -20.27 -46.19
C ASP A 27 -6.21 -19.78 -45.00
N ILE A 28 -5.66 -19.80 -43.79
CA ILE A 28 -6.30 -19.26 -42.59
C ILE A 28 -6.06 -17.74 -42.53
N ARG A 29 -7.17 -17.01 -42.52
CA ARG A 29 -7.19 -15.56 -42.35
C ARG A 29 -8.03 -15.19 -41.13
N LEU A 30 -7.42 -14.48 -40.18
CA LEU A 30 -8.09 -14.06 -38.95
C LEU A 30 -9.00 -12.87 -39.22
N GLN A 31 -10.29 -13.03 -38.92
CA GLN A 31 -11.30 -11.97 -39.07
C GLN A 31 -11.20 -10.93 -37.94
N ALA A 32 -12.06 -9.91 -37.98
CA ALA A 32 -12.32 -9.02 -36.84
C ALA A 32 -12.61 -9.84 -35.56
N PRO A 33 -12.16 -9.40 -34.39
CA PRO A 33 -12.35 -10.17 -33.18
C PRO A 33 -13.81 -10.08 -32.73
N ASP A 34 -14.28 -11.13 -32.05
CA ASP A 34 -15.56 -11.15 -31.35
C ASP A 34 -15.55 -10.11 -30.20
N PRO A 35 -16.72 -9.74 -29.64
CA PRO A 35 -16.80 -8.79 -28.52
C PRO A 35 -16.04 -9.19 -27.25
N ASP A 36 -15.61 -10.45 -27.13
CA ASP A 36 -14.77 -10.96 -26.06
C ASP A 36 -13.26 -10.93 -26.37
N LEU A 37 -12.88 -10.38 -27.54
CA LEU A 37 -11.54 -10.32 -28.14
C LEU A 37 -10.99 -11.65 -28.69
N SER A 38 -11.76 -12.73 -28.64
CA SER A 38 -11.38 -13.96 -29.34
C SER A 38 -11.58 -13.82 -30.85
N VAL A 39 -10.94 -14.68 -31.64
CA VAL A 39 -11.17 -14.76 -33.09
C VAL A 39 -11.62 -16.16 -33.44
N ALA A 40 -12.85 -16.28 -33.93
CA ALA A 40 -13.32 -17.52 -34.51
C ALA A 40 -12.69 -17.77 -35.89
N PHE A 41 -12.28 -19.01 -36.15
CA PHE A 41 -11.73 -19.42 -37.43
C PHE A 41 -12.03 -20.89 -37.75
N SER A 42 -12.00 -21.26 -39.02
CA SER A 42 -12.22 -22.62 -39.50
C SER A 42 -11.06 -23.02 -40.43
N PRO A 43 -10.13 -23.88 -39.98
CA PRO A 43 -8.98 -24.28 -40.78
C PRO A 43 -9.36 -25.33 -41.83
N SER A 44 -8.53 -25.51 -42.86
CA SER A 44 -8.68 -26.65 -43.76
C SER A 44 -8.20 -27.95 -43.10
N THR A 45 -8.69 -29.08 -43.60
CA THR A 45 -8.35 -30.40 -43.03
C THR A 45 -6.83 -30.63 -43.01
N GLY A 46 -6.30 -31.04 -41.85
CA GLY A 46 -4.87 -31.33 -41.68
C GLY A 46 -4.00 -30.08 -41.47
N THR A 47 -4.58 -28.98 -40.98
CA THR A 47 -3.81 -27.80 -40.55
C THR A 47 -3.16 -28.06 -39.19
N ASP A 48 -1.86 -27.83 -39.08
CA ASP A 48 -1.15 -27.86 -37.80
C ASP A 48 -1.16 -26.46 -37.17
N TRP A 49 -1.47 -26.38 -35.87
CA TRP A 49 -1.23 -25.19 -35.05
C TRP A 49 0.24 -25.20 -34.58
N LEU A 50 0.96 -24.12 -34.87
CA LEU A 50 2.41 -24.03 -34.68
C LEU A 50 2.77 -22.99 -33.61
N PRO A 51 3.90 -23.16 -32.90
CA PRO A 51 4.32 -22.24 -31.85
C PRO A 51 4.73 -20.87 -32.46
N PRO A 52 4.10 -19.76 -32.06
CA PRO A 52 4.43 -18.42 -32.59
C PRO A 52 5.82 -17.93 -32.17
N ALA A 53 6.28 -18.36 -30.99
CA ALA A 53 7.59 -18.13 -30.39
C ALA A 53 7.90 -19.29 -29.41
N ARG A 54 9.04 -19.28 -28.71
CA ARG A 54 9.38 -20.34 -27.75
C ARG A 54 8.53 -20.28 -26.47
N GLY A 55 8.03 -21.44 -26.02
CA GLY A 55 7.10 -21.52 -24.90
C GLY A 55 6.83 -22.93 -24.41
N ILE A 56 5.92 -23.03 -23.44
CA ILE A 56 5.44 -24.28 -22.83
C ILE A 56 3.98 -24.48 -23.24
N PHE A 57 3.67 -25.65 -23.78
CA PHE A 57 2.32 -26.08 -24.15
C PHE A 57 1.71 -26.99 -23.09
N SER A 58 0.41 -26.83 -22.85
CA SER A 58 -0.39 -27.62 -21.91
C SER A 58 -1.84 -27.75 -22.37
N LEU A 59 -2.51 -28.83 -21.98
CA LEU A 59 -3.93 -29.07 -22.24
C LEU A 59 -4.76 -28.97 -20.97
N HIS A 60 -5.94 -28.35 -21.08
CA HIS A 60 -6.89 -28.19 -19.98
C HIS A 60 -8.32 -28.26 -20.51
N PHE A 61 -9.22 -28.87 -19.75
CA PHE A 61 -10.66 -28.61 -19.89
C PHE A 61 -11.04 -27.40 -19.05
N ALA A 62 -11.78 -26.46 -19.63
CA ALA A 62 -12.26 -25.27 -18.92
C ALA A 62 -13.43 -25.64 -17.98
N THR A 63 -13.19 -26.43 -16.94
CA THR A 63 -14.21 -26.84 -15.96
C THR A 63 -14.67 -25.66 -15.09
N SER A 64 -15.76 -25.85 -14.34
CA SER A 64 -16.18 -24.96 -13.25
C SER A 64 -16.00 -25.65 -11.90
N PRO A 65 -15.15 -25.14 -10.99
CA PRO A 65 -14.30 -23.95 -11.13
C PRO A 65 -13.18 -24.13 -12.16
N ARG A 66 -12.68 -23.01 -12.69
CA ARG A 66 -11.59 -22.98 -13.68
C ARG A 66 -10.30 -23.62 -13.11
N PRO A 67 -9.57 -24.44 -13.89
CA PRO A 67 -8.24 -24.91 -13.50
C PRO A 67 -7.29 -23.73 -13.25
N ALA A 68 -6.33 -23.90 -12.34
CA ALA A 68 -5.41 -22.83 -11.93
C ALA A 68 -4.67 -22.15 -13.10
N ALA A 69 -4.39 -22.87 -14.19
CA ALA A 69 -3.74 -22.32 -15.38
C ALA A 69 -4.67 -21.44 -16.24
N LEU A 70 -5.98 -21.69 -16.21
CA LEU A 70 -6.99 -20.93 -16.98
C LEU A 70 -7.69 -19.87 -16.14
N ALA A 71 -7.71 -20.02 -14.82
CA ALA A 71 -8.42 -19.13 -13.89
C ALA A 71 -8.03 -17.64 -14.01
N PRO A 72 -6.77 -17.25 -14.29
CA PRO A 72 -6.41 -15.85 -14.50
C PRO A 72 -6.85 -15.26 -15.85
N LEU A 73 -7.21 -16.11 -16.82
CA LEU A 73 -7.47 -15.71 -18.20
C LEU A 73 -8.92 -15.21 -18.33
N ARG A 74 -9.07 -13.94 -18.71
CA ARG A 74 -10.35 -13.21 -18.75
C ARG A 74 -10.61 -12.63 -20.13
N ALA A 75 -11.86 -12.72 -20.54
CA ALA A 75 -12.40 -12.02 -21.71
C ALA A 75 -12.42 -10.50 -21.49
N ALA A 76 -12.72 -9.73 -22.55
CA ALA A 76 -12.71 -8.28 -22.53
C ALA A 76 -13.55 -7.63 -21.41
N ALA A 77 -14.69 -8.23 -21.07
CA ALA A 77 -15.58 -7.75 -19.99
C ALA A 77 -15.14 -8.18 -18.58
N GLY A 78 -13.99 -8.84 -18.42
CA GLY A 78 -13.51 -9.37 -17.15
C GLY A 78 -14.10 -10.73 -16.75
N THR A 79 -15.00 -11.30 -17.55
CA THR A 79 -15.56 -12.64 -17.34
C THR A 79 -14.52 -13.74 -17.62
N PRO A 80 -14.66 -14.95 -17.03
CA PRO A 80 -13.77 -16.07 -17.34
C PRO A 80 -13.71 -16.33 -18.84
N ALA A 81 -12.52 -16.53 -19.39
CA ALA A 81 -12.36 -16.95 -20.78
C ALA A 81 -12.83 -18.41 -20.98
N PHE A 82 -13.09 -18.75 -22.25
CA PHE A 82 -13.50 -20.08 -22.75
C PHE A 82 -14.90 -20.54 -22.38
N THR A 83 -15.47 -21.43 -23.19
CA THR A 83 -16.72 -22.13 -22.88
C THR A 83 -16.49 -23.22 -21.84
N ASP A 84 -17.46 -23.41 -20.93
CA ASP A 84 -17.37 -24.44 -19.90
C ASP A 84 -17.22 -25.84 -20.50
N ASN A 85 -16.32 -26.61 -19.90
CA ASN A 85 -15.96 -27.98 -20.26
C ASN A 85 -15.30 -28.17 -21.63
N SER A 86 -15.09 -27.13 -22.42
CA SER A 86 -14.35 -27.22 -23.68
C SER A 86 -12.86 -27.49 -23.46
N LEU A 87 -12.25 -28.23 -24.39
CA LEU A 87 -10.81 -28.42 -24.43
C LEU A 87 -10.11 -27.12 -24.85
N VAL A 88 -9.08 -26.75 -24.11
CA VAL A 88 -8.23 -25.60 -24.35
C VAL A 88 -6.79 -26.06 -24.49
N GLY A 89 -6.20 -25.82 -25.66
CA GLY A 89 -4.76 -25.87 -25.83
C GLY A 89 -4.14 -24.55 -25.42
N LEU A 90 -3.40 -24.52 -24.31
CA LEU A 90 -2.78 -23.32 -23.76
C LEU A 90 -1.28 -23.32 -24.00
N PHE A 91 -0.80 -22.33 -24.74
CA PHE A 91 0.61 -22.08 -24.99
C PHE A 91 1.07 -20.82 -24.24
N ARG A 92 2.05 -20.98 -23.35
CA ARG A 92 2.63 -19.89 -22.54
C ARG A 92 4.05 -19.62 -23.01
N LEU A 93 4.37 -18.37 -23.33
CA LEU A 93 5.76 -17.98 -23.64
C LEU A 93 6.71 -18.20 -22.45
N LEU A 94 7.97 -18.51 -22.76
CA LEU A 94 9.00 -18.53 -21.71
C LEU A 94 9.23 -17.10 -21.17
N PRO A 95 9.54 -16.94 -19.86
CA PRO A 95 9.69 -15.61 -19.26
C PRO A 95 10.70 -14.72 -19.98
N GLU A 96 11.85 -15.25 -20.39
CA GLU A 96 12.89 -14.49 -21.10
C GLU A 96 12.45 -14.09 -22.51
N VAL A 97 11.63 -14.93 -23.17
CA VAL A 97 11.08 -14.68 -24.50
C VAL A 97 10.04 -13.57 -24.42
N GLU A 98 9.15 -13.65 -23.43
CA GLU A 98 8.14 -12.62 -23.15
C GLU A 98 8.78 -11.26 -22.90
N VAL A 99 9.78 -11.17 -21.99
CA VAL A 99 10.46 -9.90 -21.67
C VAL A 99 11.11 -9.29 -22.91
N ARG A 100 11.73 -10.12 -23.77
CA ARG A 100 12.34 -9.65 -25.01
C ARG A 100 11.30 -9.18 -26.03
N LEU A 101 10.24 -9.94 -26.25
CA LEU A 101 9.16 -9.53 -27.16
C LEU A 101 8.49 -8.25 -26.66
N ALA A 102 8.24 -8.11 -25.36
CA ALA A 102 7.71 -6.89 -24.75
C ALA A 102 8.62 -5.68 -25.01
N ALA A 103 9.94 -5.84 -24.92
CA ALA A 103 10.91 -4.79 -25.25
C ALA A 103 10.88 -4.42 -26.75
N LEU A 104 10.62 -5.38 -27.65
CA LEU A 104 10.50 -5.12 -29.08
C LEU A 104 9.20 -4.37 -29.43
N LEU A 105 8.11 -4.59 -28.69
CA LEU A 105 6.85 -3.87 -28.90
C LEU A 105 6.96 -2.36 -28.67
N ALA A 106 7.97 -1.89 -27.93
CA ALA A 106 8.24 -0.45 -27.75
C ALA A 106 8.61 0.26 -29.07
N PHE A 107 8.91 -0.48 -30.15
CA PHE A 107 9.17 0.10 -31.47
C PHE A 107 7.92 0.30 -32.32
N LEU A 108 6.77 -0.20 -31.88
CA LEU A 108 5.49 0.08 -32.54
C LEU A 108 5.08 1.53 -32.28
N PRO A 109 4.54 2.24 -33.28
CA PRO A 109 3.93 3.55 -33.06
C PRO A 109 2.77 3.47 -32.07
N SER A 110 2.60 4.51 -31.25
CA SER A 110 1.52 4.56 -30.27
C SER A 110 0.16 4.72 -30.95
N PRO A 111 -0.94 4.12 -30.44
CA PRO A 111 -2.27 4.23 -31.03
C PRO A 111 -2.74 5.68 -31.14
N ASP A 112 -2.35 6.55 -30.21
CA ASP A 112 -2.71 7.98 -30.21
C ASP A 112 -1.94 8.82 -31.24
N GLY A 113 -1.05 8.20 -32.03
CA GLY A 113 -0.24 8.88 -33.03
C GLY A 113 1.03 9.53 -32.48
N THR A 114 1.31 9.39 -31.18
CA THR A 114 2.60 9.81 -30.62
C THR A 114 3.73 8.91 -31.13
N ALA A 115 4.89 9.51 -31.43
CA ALA A 115 6.03 8.77 -31.94
C ALA A 115 6.59 7.81 -30.88
N ALA A 116 7.06 6.63 -31.30
CA ALA A 116 7.54 5.54 -30.44
C ALA A 116 8.76 5.86 -29.52
N THR A 117 9.22 7.12 -29.46
CA THR A 117 10.48 7.52 -28.80
C THR A 117 10.31 8.41 -27.56
N SER A 118 9.10 8.67 -27.07
CA SER A 118 8.90 9.55 -25.92
C SER A 118 7.96 8.96 -24.85
N PRO A 119 8.50 8.44 -23.73
CA PRO A 119 9.91 8.18 -23.42
C PRO A 119 10.46 6.90 -24.11
N PRO A 120 11.78 6.80 -24.34
CA PRO A 120 12.38 5.64 -25.02
C PRO A 120 12.11 4.33 -24.27
N GLY A 121 11.61 3.30 -24.98
CA GLY A 121 11.42 1.96 -24.41
C GLY A 121 10.11 1.73 -23.67
N ALA A 122 9.18 2.70 -23.67
CA ALA A 122 7.83 2.48 -23.16
C ALA A 122 7.03 1.56 -24.09
N ALA A 123 6.40 0.53 -23.54
CA ALA A 123 5.51 -0.32 -24.32
C ALA A 123 4.32 0.50 -24.84
N THR A 124 4.00 0.36 -26.13
CA THR A 124 2.84 1.04 -26.75
C THR A 124 1.65 0.10 -26.92
N ARG A 125 1.81 -1.20 -26.65
CA ARG A 125 0.77 -2.24 -26.69
C ARG A 125 0.94 -3.21 -25.52
N PRO A 126 -0.13 -3.92 -25.10
CA PRO A 126 -0.01 -5.05 -24.18
C PRO A 126 0.88 -6.15 -24.75
N ALA A 127 1.84 -6.64 -23.97
CA ALA A 127 2.71 -7.72 -24.38
C ALA A 127 2.00 -9.08 -24.25
N PRO A 128 1.95 -9.91 -25.31
CA PRO A 128 1.33 -11.22 -25.24
C PRO A 128 2.18 -12.17 -24.40
N ARG A 129 1.52 -13.00 -23.58
CA ARG A 129 2.13 -14.10 -22.81
C ARG A 129 1.52 -15.44 -23.15
N TRP A 130 0.20 -15.47 -23.32
CA TRP A 130 -0.53 -16.70 -23.59
C TRP A 130 -1.20 -16.65 -24.94
N PHE A 131 -1.16 -17.78 -25.65
CA PHE A 131 -1.97 -18.07 -26.82
C PHE A 131 -2.79 -19.30 -26.52
N ALA A 132 -4.08 -19.29 -26.83
CA ALA A 132 -4.93 -20.43 -26.59
C ALA A 132 -5.85 -20.72 -27.75
N THR A 133 -6.03 -21.99 -28.06
CA THR A 133 -7.06 -22.47 -28.99
C THR A 133 -8.10 -23.23 -28.21
N GLU A 134 -9.35 -22.77 -28.30
CA GLU A 134 -10.53 -23.43 -27.76
C GLU A 134 -11.15 -24.31 -28.85
N PHE A 135 -11.24 -25.61 -28.56
CA PHE A 135 -11.81 -26.59 -29.46
C PHE A 135 -13.31 -26.70 -29.21
N THR A 136 -14.13 -26.25 -30.15
CA THR A 136 -15.59 -26.22 -29.93
C THR A 136 -16.27 -27.58 -30.09
N THR A 137 -15.53 -28.60 -30.52
CA THR A 137 -16.05 -29.95 -30.75
C THR A 137 -15.51 -31.00 -29.79
N ILE A 138 -14.65 -30.61 -28.84
CA ILE A 138 -14.07 -31.52 -27.84
C ILE A 138 -14.34 -30.95 -26.46
N ASP A 139 -14.98 -31.75 -25.63
CA ASP A 139 -15.39 -31.43 -24.27
C ASP A 139 -15.13 -32.59 -23.30
N THR A 140 -15.49 -32.43 -22.03
CA THR A 140 -15.34 -33.48 -21.01
C THR A 140 -16.15 -34.76 -21.31
N ALA A 141 -17.16 -34.71 -22.18
CA ALA A 141 -17.96 -35.86 -22.58
C ALA A 141 -17.43 -36.56 -23.85
N SER A 142 -16.35 -36.05 -24.42
CA SER A 142 -15.76 -36.59 -25.64
C SER A 142 -15.02 -37.92 -25.41
N SER A 143 -14.72 -38.62 -26.50
CA SER A 143 -13.96 -39.87 -26.45
C SER A 143 -12.45 -39.61 -26.50
N MET A 144 -11.66 -40.57 -25.99
CA MET A 144 -10.21 -40.55 -26.12
C MET A 144 -9.75 -40.45 -27.58
N ALA A 145 -10.46 -41.11 -28.50
CA ALA A 145 -10.14 -41.05 -29.93
C ALA A 145 -10.24 -39.63 -30.51
N ALA A 146 -11.14 -38.79 -29.99
CA ALA A 146 -11.23 -37.39 -30.39
C ALA A 146 -10.01 -36.58 -29.94
N LEU A 147 -9.44 -36.89 -28.77
CA LEU A 147 -8.20 -36.28 -28.29
C LEU A 147 -6.97 -36.75 -29.08
N GLU A 148 -6.86 -38.06 -29.32
CA GLU A 148 -5.74 -38.62 -30.10
C GLU A 148 -5.67 -38.03 -31.51
N ALA A 149 -6.83 -37.74 -32.12
CA ALA A 149 -6.91 -37.15 -33.47
C ALA A 149 -6.30 -35.74 -33.55
N VAL A 150 -6.26 -35.00 -32.44
CA VAL A 150 -5.72 -33.63 -32.39
C VAL A 150 -4.34 -33.55 -31.73
N TRP A 151 -3.81 -34.66 -31.20
CA TRP A 151 -2.54 -34.72 -30.46
C TRP A 151 -1.36 -35.13 -31.36
N PRO A 152 -0.38 -34.23 -31.63
CA PRO A 152 0.68 -34.51 -32.59
C PRO A 152 1.91 -35.23 -32.02
N HIS A 153 2.05 -35.33 -30.69
CA HIS A 153 3.30 -35.76 -30.04
C HIS A 153 3.48 -37.28 -29.96
N GLY A 154 2.47 -38.04 -30.38
CA GLY A 154 2.44 -39.50 -30.24
C GLY A 154 2.43 -39.95 -28.78
N PHE A 155 2.62 -41.26 -28.59
CA PHE A 155 2.71 -41.90 -27.28
C PHE A 155 3.90 -42.87 -27.28
N THR A 156 4.53 -43.01 -26.13
CA THR A 156 5.60 -44.00 -25.93
C THR A 156 5.04 -45.41 -25.89
N VAL A 157 5.91 -46.43 -26.05
CA VAL A 157 5.50 -47.84 -25.99
C VAL A 157 4.87 -48.23 -24.65
N ASP A 158 5.18 -47.49 -23.58
CA ASP A 158 4.65 -47.74 -22.24
C ASP A 158 3.29 -47.08 -22.00
N GLU A 159 2.86 -46.17 -22.87
CA GLU A 159 1.57 -45.44 -22.85
C GLU A 159 0.52 -46.19 -23.69
N ASP A 160 0.32 -47.46 -23.36
CA ASP A 160 -0.51 -48.42 -24.10
C ASP A 160 -2.00 -48.44 -23.67
N THR A 161 -2.33 -47.83 -22.53
CA THR A 161 -3.71 -47.73 -22.02
C THR A 161 -4.24 -46.31 -22.06
N GLU A 162 -5.56 -46.17 -22.16
CA GLU A 162 -6.26 -44.88 -22.17
C GLU A 162 -5.86 -43.99 -20.98
N ALA A 163 -5.83 -44.55 -19.76
CA ALA A 163 -5.44 -43.81 -18.57
C ALA A 163 -4.01 -43.26 -18.63
N LYS A 164 -3.06 -44.04 -19.17
CA LYS A 164 -1.67 -43.60 -19.32
C LYS A 164 -1.51 -42.54 -20.41
N LYS A 165 -2.22 -42.70 -21.53
CA LYS A 165 -2.23 -41.70 -22.62
C LYS A 165 -2.85 -40.38 -22.16
N LEU A 166 -3.96 -40.43 -21.41
CA LEU A 166 -4.55 -39.25 -20.79
C LEU A 166 -3.54 -38.58 -19.84
N ALA A 167 -2.87 -39.36 -18.98
CA ALA A 167 -1.86 -38.83 -18.07
C ALA A 167 -0.68 -38.18 -18.82
N ALA A 168 -0.24 -38.74 -19.94
CA ALA A 168 0.80 -38.17 -20.80
C ALA A 168 0.39 -36.81 -21.40
N MET A 169 -0.89 -36.64 -21.70
CA MET A 169 -1.49 -35.36 -22.12
C MET A 169 -1.77 -34.39 -20.96
N GLY A 170 -1.52 -34.78 -19.70
CA GLY A 170 -1.86 -33.97 -18.53
C GLY A 170 -3.35 -33.98 -18.19
N LEU A 171 -4.08 -35.00 -18.65
CA LEU A 171 -5.51 -35.20 -18.46
C LEU A 171 -5.77 -36.50 -17.68
N GLY A 172 -7.02 -36.76 -17.34
CA GLY A 172 -7.43 -37.98 -16.65
C GLY A 172 -8.87 -38.37 -16.97
N GLY A 173 -9.39 -39.34 -16.22
CA GLY A 173 -10.74 -39.87 -16.41
C GLY A 173 -10.78 -40.99 -17.46
N ALA A 174 -11.88 -41.06 -18.20
CA ALA A 174 -12.10 -42.02 -19.28
C ALA A 174 -13.04 -41.41 -20.33
N SER A 175 -13.14 -42.06 -21.49
CA SER A 175 -14.02 -41.66 -22.58
C SER A 175 -15.45 -41.42 -22.09
N GLY A 176 -16.03 -40.25 -22.41
CA GLY A 176 -17.34 -39.83 -21.90
C GLY A 176 -17.31 -39.13 -20.54
N ALA A 177 -16.17 -39.11 -19.86
CA ALA A 177 -15.98 -38.49 -18.54
C ALA A 177 -14.50 -38.07 -18.33
N LEU A 178 -13.99 -37.26 -19.27
CA LEU A 178 -12.63 -36.73 -19.26
C LEU A 178 -12.50 -35.61 -18.21
N VAL A 179 -11.35 -35.55 -17.54
CA VAL A 179 -11.08 -34.56 -16.49
C VAL A 179 -9.66 -34.02 -16.59
N ASN A 180 -9.39 -32.89 -15.92
CA ASN A 180 -8.04 -32.37 -15.76
C ASN A 180 -7.24 -33.24 -14.78
N ALA A 181 -5.98 -33.55 -15.10
CA ALA A 181 -5.10 -34.19 -14.13
C ALA A 181 -4.61 -33.18 -13.08
N ALA A 182 -4.12 -33.68 -11.95
CA ALA A 182 -3.48 -32.84 -10.93
C ALA A 182 -2.18 -32.16 -11.41
N ARG A 183 -1.52 -32.74 -12.43
CA ARG A 183 -0.34 -32.18 -13.08
C ARG A 183 -0.60 -32.05 -14.58
N PRO A 184 -0.70 -30.83 -15.12
CA PRO A 184 -0.86 -30.65 -16.55
C PRO A 184 0.42 -31.04 -17.29
N ALA A 185 0.29 -31.38 -18.58
CA ALA A 185 1.44 -31.57 -19.45
C ALA A 185 2.19 -30.24 -19.60
N ALA A 186 3.52 -30.32 -19.69
CA ALA A 186 4.38 -29.17 -19.90
C ALA A 186 5.40 -29.52 -20.98
N ILE A 187 5.05 -29.21 -22.23
CA ILE A 187 5.87 -29.54 -23.41
C ILE A 187 6.56 -28.27 -23.90
N LEU A 188 7.89 -28.28 -23.89
CA LEU A 188 8.70 -27.18 -24.41
C LEU A 188 8.69 -27.24 -25.94
N LEU A 189 8.23 -26.18 -26.60
CA LEU A 189 8.10 -26.09 -28.05
C LEU A 189 8.57 -24.72 -28.56
N GLY A 190 9.02 -24.65 -29.81
CA GLY A 190 9.44 -23.39 -30.42
C GLY A 190 9.39 -23.39 -31.94
N PRO A 191 9.41 -22.20 -32.57
CA PRO A 191 9.42 -22.08 -34.02
C PRO A 191 10.78 -22.51 -34.59
N GLY A 192 10.76 -22.96 -35.85
CA GLY A 192 11.93 -23.46 -36.57
C GLY A 192 11.74 -24.90 -37.03
N GLU A 193 12.66 -25.34 -37.88
CA GLU A 193 12.72 -26.73 -38.33
C GLU A 193 14.01 -27.42 -37.89
N VAL A 194 13.88 -28.61 -37.33
CA VAL A 194 15.00 -29.52 -37.00
C VAL A 194 14.81 -30.80 -37.80
N ILE A 195 15.77 -31.12 -38.68
CA ILE A 195 15.74 -32.31 -39.54
C ILE A 195 14.42 -32.39 -40.33
N SER A 196 13.98 -31.27 -40.93
CA SER A 196 12.74 -31.14 -41.70
C SER A 196 11.45 -31.45 -40.93
N SER A 197 11.49 -31.37 -39.58
CA SER A 197 10.33 -31.45 -38.71
C SER A 197 10.18 -30.15 -37.93
N SER A 198 8.96 -29.60 -37.92
CA SER A 198 8.57 -28.47 -37.07
C SER A 198 7.91 -28.97 -35.79
N ASP A 199 8.11 -28.25 -34.68
CA ASP A 199 7.29 -28.44 -33.49
C ASP A 199 5.83 -28.10 -33.79
N LYS A 200 4.90 -28.88 -33.24
CA LYS A 200 3.46 -28.70 -33.41
C LYS A 200 2.81 -28.56 -32.04
N LEU A 201 1.92 -27.59 -31.88
CA LEU A 201 1.10 -27.46 -30.67
C LEU A 201 -0.04 -28.49 -30.72
N MET A 202 -0.85 -28.43 -31.77
CA MET A 202 -2.01 -29.32 -31.98
C MET A 202 -2.29 -29.52 -33.47
N VAL A 203 -2.97 -30.60 -33.84
CA VAL A 203 -3.57 -30.77 -35.17
C VAL A 203 -5.01 -30.28 -35.12
N LEU A 204 -5.39 -29.39 -36.04
CA LEU A 204 -6.73 -28.81 -36.07
C LEU A 204 -7.64 -29.56 -37.05
N SER A 205 -8.84 -29.90 -36.59
CA SER A 205 -9.92 -30.41 -37.43
C SER A 205 -10.54 -29.28 -38.26
N ALA A 206 -11.22 -29.61 -39.36
CA ALA A 206 -11.94 -28.64 -40.19
C ALA A 206 -13.23 -28.06 -39.52
N ALA A 207 -13.33 -28.16 -38.19
CA ALA A 207 -14.37 -27.54 -37.40
C ALA A 207 -14.05 -26.06 -37.12
N ARG A 208 -15.03 -25.34 -36.60
CA ARG A 208 -14.82 -23.98 -36.08
C ARG A 208 -14.05 -24.06 -34.75
N HIS A 209 -13.05 -23.21 -34.57
CA HIS A 209 -12.30 -23.06 -33.32
C HIS A 209 -12.28 -21.59 -32.91
N ARG A 210 -11.88 -21.29 -31.67
CA ARG A 210 -11.65 -19.92 -31.21
C ARG A 210 -10.21 -19.73 -30.79
N LEU A 211 -9.55 -18.73 -31.36
CA LEU A 211 -8.20 -18.33 -31.02
C LEU A 211 -8.25 -17.19 -30.01
N TRP A 212 -7.37 -17.25 -29.02
CA TRP A 212 -7.22 -16.26 -27.98
C TRP A 212 -5.74 -15.88 -27.83
N ALA A 213 -5.51 -14.61 -27.48
CA ALA A 213 -4.23 -14.15 -26.94
C ALA A 213 -4.48 -13.39 -25.63
N PHE A 214 -3.56 -13.49 -24.67
CA PHE A 214 -3.66 -12.78 -23.39
C PHE A 214 -2.33 -12.14 -23.01
N ASP A 215 -2.40 -10.98 -22.36
CA ASP A 215 -1.23 -10.31 -21.78
C ASP A 215 -0.75 -10.99 -20.49
N ALA A 216 0.33 -10.49 -19.90
CA ALA A 216 0.89 -10.99 -18.64
C ALA A 216 -0.10 -11.05 -17.45
N LEU A 217 -1.14 -10.21 -17.45
CA LEU A 217 -2.18 -10.15 -16.41
C LEU A 217 -3.40 -11.03 -16.74
N GLY A 218 -3.33 -11.79 -17.85
CA GLY A 218 -4.39 -12.68 -18.29
C GLY A 218 -5.56 -11.94 -18.94
N ARG A 219 -5.37 -10.69 -19.38
CA ARG A 219 -6.41 -9.95 -20.10
C ARG A 219 -6.34 -10.25 -21.58
N ALA A 220 -7.50 -10.50 -22.18
CA ALA A 220 -7.58 -10.76 -23.61
C ALA A 220 -6.99 -9.62 -24.44
N ILE A 221 -6.28 -10.00 -25.50
CA ILE A 221 -5.76 -9.16 -26.56
C ILE A 221 -6.29 -9.76 -27.86
N ASP A 222 -6.61 -8.91 -28.83
CA ASP A 222 -6.93 -9.35 -30.19
C ASP A 222 -5.75 -10.14 -30.81
N PRO A 223 -5.89 -11.46 -31.05
CA PRO A 223 -4.81 -12.27 -31.60
C PRO A 223 -4.44 -11.86 -33.02
N GLY A 224 -5.37 -11.29 -33.80
CA GLY A 224 -5.08 -10.73 -35.12
C GLY A 224 -4.19 -9.49 -35.03
N ALA A 225 -4.43 -8.62 -34.04
CA ALA A 225 -3.55 -7.47 -33.80
C ALA A 225 -2.14 -7.92 -33.39
N VAL A 226 -2.03 -8.93 -32.49
CA VAL A 226 -0.73 -9.52 -32.12
C VAL A 226 0.01 -10.08 -33.35
N ALA A 227 -0.69 -10.78 -34.24
CA ALA A 227 -0.10 -11.32 -35.46
C ALA A 227 0.43 -10.20 -36.38
N ALA A 228 -0.31 -9.10 -36.52
CA ALA A 228 0.10 -7.94 -37.32
C ALA A 228 1.29 -7.20 -36.71
N TRP A 229 1.29 -6.96 -35.39
CA TRP A 229 2.37 -6.33 -34.66
C TRP A 229 3.70 -7.08 -34.83
N LEU A 230 3.67 -8.39 -34.63
CA LEU A 230 4.84 -9.25 -34.73
C LEU A 230 5.34 -9.37 -36.17
N ALA A 231 4.43 -9.43 -37.15
CA ALA A 231 4.81 -9.41 -38.57
C ALA A 231 5.52 -8.11 -38.93
N TRP A 232 4.93 -6.95 -38.60
CA TRP A 232 5.51 -5.65 -38.89
C TRP A 232 6.88 -5.46 -38.23
N LEU A 233 7.07 -5.91 -36.99
CA LEU A 233 8.38 -5.88 -36.35
C LEU A 233 9.43 -6.72 -37.12
N ALA A 234 9.04 -7.88 -37.64
CA ALA A 234 9.94 -8.80 -38.35
C ALA A 234 10.12 -8.49 -39.84
N THR A 235 9.33 -7.59 -40.41
CA THR A 235 9.46 -7.16 -41.82
C THR A 235 10.03 -5.76 -41.94
N ASP A 236 9.58 -4.82 -41.11
CA ASP A 236 9.86 -3.40 -41.26
C ASP A 236 10.93 -2.91 -40.27
N GLN A 237 11.00 -3.49 -39.07
CA GLN A 237 11.96 -3.07 -38.04
C GLN A 237 13.22 -3.91 -38.00
N PHE A 238 13.10 -5.23 -38.07
CA PHE A 238 14.21 -6.16 -37.88
C PHE A 238 14.28 -7.20 -38.99
N ASP A 239 15.46 -7.43 -39.55
CA ASP A 239 15.68 -8.34 -40.68
C ASP A 239 16.05 -9.78 -40.26
N ASN A 240 16.27 -10.01 -38.96
CA ASN A 240 16.75 -11.29 -38.43
C ASN A 240 15.87 -11.85 -37.29
N LEU A 241 14.60 -11.44 -37.22
CA LEU A 241 13.66 -11.86 -36.17
C LEU A 241 12.94 -13.18 -36.47
N TRP A 242 12.89 -13.62 -37.74
CA TRP A 242 12.31 -14.92 -38.10
C TRP A 242 13.17 -16.10 -37.64
N ALA A 243 12.51 -17.17 -37.21
CA ALA A 243 13.17 -18.43 -36.91
C ALA A 243 13.79 -19.03 -38.18
N PRO A 244 14.91 -19.78 -38.07
CA PRO A 244 15.55 -20.36 -39.23
C PRO A 244 14.66 -21.42 -39.91
N ARG A 245 14.65 -21.42 -41.25
CA ARG A 245 13.98 -22.42 -42.11
C ARG A 245 12.46 -22.50 -41.91
N VAL A 246 11.81 -21.37 -41.60
CA VAL A 246 10.34 -21.28 -41.60
C VAL A 246 9.87 -20.38 -42.73
N THR A 247 8.58 -20.44 -43.07
CA THR A 247 7.97 -19.38 -43.89
C THR A 247 7.93 -18.08 -43.07
N GLU A 248 8.52 -17.00 -43.58
CA GLU A 248 8.63 -15.70 -42.92
C GLU A 248 7.28 -14.97 -42.87
N ARG A 249 6.36 -15.47 -42.03
CA ARG A 249 5.03 -14.90 -41.80
C ARG A 249 4.52 -15.25 -40.40
N THR A 250 3.57 -14.48 -39.89
CA THR A 250 2.71 -14.89 -38.77
C THR A 250 1.44 -15.57 -39.32
N CYS A 251 0.25 -14.99 -39.08
CA CYS A 251 -1.01 -15.39 -39.68
C CYS A 251 -1.59 -14.21 -40.46
N PRO A 252 -2.10 -14.40 -41.69
CA PRO A 252 -2.84 -13.37 -42.41
C PRO A 252 -4.05 -12.86 -41.62
N VAL A 253 -4.32 -11.55 -41.71
CA VAL A 253 -5.39 -10.90 -40.94
C VAL A 253 -6.25 -9.97 -41.80
N ASP A 254 -7.51 -9.82 -41.42
CA ASP A 254 -8.38 -8.76 -41.92
C ASP A 254 -8.12 -7.45 -41.17
N ALA A 255 -8.17 -6.33 -41.91
CA ALA A 255 -8.04 -5.00 -41.34
C ALA A 255 -9.17 -4.74 -40.34
N ALA A 256 -8.80 -4.30 -39.14
CA ALA A 256 -9.72 -3.86 -38.10
C ALA A 256 -8.94 -3.06 -37.05
N ARG A 257 -9.52 -1.98 -36.55
CA ARG A 257 -8.97 -1.25 -35.40
C ARG A 257 -9.95 -1.34 -34.27
N THR A 258 -9.53 -1.95 -33.17
CA THR A 258 -10.41 -2.23 -32.04
C THR A 258 -9.96 -1.53 -30.77
N VAL A 259 -10.91 -1.01 -30.00
CA VAL A 259 -10.65 -0.46 -28.67
C VAL A 259 -11.42 -1.26 -27.63
N ALA A 260 -10.72 -1.66 -26.57
CA ALA A 260 -11.29 -2.31 -25.40
C ALA A 260 -11.30 -1.34 -24.21
N LEU A 261 -12.49 -1.07 -23.67
CA LEU A 261 -12.73 -0.22 -22.52
C LEU A 261 -12.68 -1.05 -21.24
N VAL A 262 -11.89 -0.62 -20.25
CA VAL A 262 -11.71 -1.30 -18.97
C VAL A 262 -11.81 -0.32 -17.80
N GLY A 263 -12.20 -0.78 -16.61
CA GLY A 263 -12.18 0.04 -15.41
C GLY A 263 -10.74 0.30 -14.88
N ALA A 264 -10.61 1.13 -13.84
CA ALA A 264 -9.32 1.48 -13.23
C ALA A 264 -8.47 0.27 -12.80
N HIS A 265 -9.11 -0.79 -12.31
CA HIS A 265 -8.47 -2.06 -11.93
C HIS A 265 -8.20 -3.00 -13.12
N GLN A 266 -8.43 -2.53 -14.35
CA GLN A 266 -8.51 -3.34 -15.57
C GLN A 266 -9.55 -4.47 -15.51
N GLY A 267 -10.62 -4.25 -14.73
CA GLY A 267 -11.81 -5.10 -14.67
C GLY A 267 -12.98 -4.46 -15.44
N PRO A 268 -14.23 -4.86 -15.13
CA PRO A 268 -15.42 -4.24 -15.71
C PRO A 268 -15.48 -2.72 -15.49
N VAL A 269 -15.98 -1.99 -16.49
CA VAL A 269 -16.24 -0.54 -16.36
C VAL A 269 -17.51 -0.33 -15.54
N PRO A 270 -17.53 0.59 -14.54
CA PRO A 270 -18.75 0.94 -13.83
C PRO A 270 -19.86 1.40 -14.79
N ALA A 271 -21.09 0.92 -14.59
CA ALA A 271 -22.19 1.17 -15.53
C ALA A 271 -22.49 2.66 -15.76
N ALA A 272 -22.47 3.49 -14.71
CA ALA A 272 -22.66 4.93 -14.79
C ALA A 272 -21.59 5.60 -15.68
N LEU A 273 -20.33 5.25 -15.44
CA LEU A 273 -19.21 5.76 -16.24
C LEU A 273 -19.27 5.31 -17.70
N LEU A 274 -19.61 4.03 -17.93
CA LEU A 274 -19.77 3.51 -19.29
C LEU A 274 -20.91 4.22 -20.04
N ALA A 275 -22.04 4.46 -19.36
CA ALA A 275 -23.17 5.20 -19.93
C ALA A 275 -22.82 6.65 -20.29
N ARG A 276 -21.86 7.26 -19.58
CA ARG A 276 -21.32 8.58 -19.89
C ARG A 276 -20.22 8.58 -20.95
N THR A 277 -19.70 7.43 -21.34
CA THR A 277 -18.58 7.34 -22.30
C THR A 277 -19.11 7.45 -23.72
N GLU A 278 -18.65 8.48 -24.45
CA GLU A 278 -18.96 8.67 -25.86
C GLU A 278 -17.78 8.16 -26.70
N VAL A 279 -18.03 7.17 -27.56
CA VAL A 279 -17.04 6.64 -28.50
C VAL A 279 -17.50 6.94 -29.93
N GLY A 280 -16.75 7.81 -30.62
CA GLY A 280 -17.03 8.23 -31.99
C GLY A 280 -16.38 7.33 -33.04
N ASN A 281 -16.96 7.29 -34.25
CA ASN A 281 -16.48 6.54 -35.43
C ASN A 281 -16.31 5.03 -35.19
N VAL A 282 -17.25 4.43 -34.46
CA VAL A 282 -17.26 3.00 -34.16
C VAL A 282 -18.59 2.34 -34.49
N GLY A 283 -18.56 1.03 -34.76
CA GLY A 283 -19.73 0.16 -34.75
C GLY A 283 -19.96 -0.49 -33.38
N GLY A 284 -21.15 -1.04 -33.16
CA GLY A 284 -21.56 -1.73 -31.91
C GLY A 284 -22.56 -0.94 -31.07
N ALA A 285 -23.09 -1.55 -30.02
CA ALA A 285 -24.01 -0.91 -29.08
C ALA A 285 -23.25 -0.04 -28.07
N ALA A 286 -23.87 0.99 -27.49
CA ALA A 286 -23.24 1.85 -26.48
C ALA A 286 -22.80 1.09 -25.21
N THR A 287 -23.39 -0.07 -24.95
CA THR A 287 -23.10 -0.94 -23.79
C THR A 287 -21.94 -1.91 -24.00
N ASP A 288 -21.47 -2.11 -25.23
CA ASP A 288 -20.40 -3.07 -25.47
C ASP A 288 -19.12 -2.57 -24.74
N VAL A 289 -18.12 -3.41 -24.50
CA VAL A 289 -16.81 -2.95 -23.96
C VAL A 289 -15.71 -2.98 -25.01
N VAL A 290 -15.93 -3.70 -26.10
CA VAL A 290 -15.08 -3.67 -27.29
C VAL A 290 -15.82 -2.90 -28.38
N ARG A 291 -15.13 -1.98 -29.06
CA ARG A 291 -15.64 -1.28 -30.25
C ARG A 291 -14.65 -1.46 -31.39
N ALA A 292 -15.17 -1.51 -32.61
CA ALA A 292 -14.36 -1.52 -33.82
C ALA A 292 -14.62 -0.23 -34.62
N ALA A 293 -13.59 0.31 -35.26
CA ALA A 293 -13.71 1.46 -36.15
C ALA A 293 -14.74 1.16 -37.27
N SER A 294 -15.65 2.10 -37.54
CA SER A 294 -16.64 1.97 -38.61
C SER A 294 -16.10 2.33 -39.99
N ASP A 295 -15.03 3.13 -40.05
CA ASP A 295 -14.42 3.64 -41.28
C ASP A 295 -12.91 3.91 -41.10
N ALA A 296 -12.33 4.67 -42.01
CA ALA A 296 -10.91 5.05 -41.99
C ALA A 296 -10.55 6.09 -40.90
N ASN A 297 -11.53 6.67 -40.20
CA ASN A 297 -11.34 7.81 -39.32
C ASN A 297 -10.80 7.42 -37.93
N ALA A 298 -10.40 8.44 -37.18
CA ALA A 298 -9.95 8.32 -35.80
C ALA A 298 -11.08 7.84 -34.88
N ILE A 299 -10.78 6.95 -33.94
CA ILE A 299 -11.70 6.66 -32.84
C ILE A 299 -11.49 7.73 -31.76
N THR A 300 -12.54 8.46 -31.42
CA THR A 300 -12.50 9.47 -30.36
C THR A 300 -13.25 8.98 -29.14
N ILE A 301 -12.68 9.19 -27.95
CA ILE A 301 -13.28 8.85 -26.68
C ILE A 301 -13.41 10.14 -25.87
N GLY A 302 -14.61 10.40 -25.38
CA GLY A 302 -14.93 11.53 -24.50
C GLY A 302 -16.05 11.16 -23.54
N PHE A 303 -16.59 12.16 -22.86
CA PHE A 303 -17.68 11.97 -21.90
C PHE A 303 -18.82 12.95 -22.18
N SER A 304 -20.05 12.45 -22.11
CA SER A 304 -21.28 13.24 -22.30
C SER A 304 -21.46 14.28 -21.19
N ALA A 305 -22.43 15.19 -21.34
CA ALA A 305 -22.81 16.11 -20.26
C ALA A 305 -23.25 15.34 -19.00
N ALA A 306 -22.94 15.89 -17.82
CA ALA A 306 -23.31 15.27 -16.55
C ALA A 306 -24.84 15.23 -16.36
N PRO A 307 -25.41 14.11 -15.88
CA PRO A 307 -26.79 14.08 -15.40
C PRO A 307 -26.95 14.88 -14.10
N ASP A 308 -28.19 15.10 -13.66
CA ASP A 308 -28.50 15.69 -12.35
C ASP A 308 -29.28 14.66 -11.50
N PRO A 309 -28.72 14.13 -10.40
CA PRO A 309 -27.36 14.37 -9.88
C PRO A 309 -26.25 13.74 -10.74
N ASP A 310 -25.06 14.33 -10.70
CA ASP A 310 -23.89 13.83 -11.45
C ASP A 310 -23.39 12.50 -10.86
N ASP A 311 -23.32 11.45 -11.67
CA ASP A 311 -23.00 10.09 -11.25
C ASP A 311 -21.56 9.65 -11.56
N ALA A 312 -20.79 10.50 -12.25
CA ALA A 312 -19.36 10.31 -12.54
C ALA A 312 -18.65 11.66 -12.71
N PRO A 313 -18.53 12.48 -11.65
CA PRO A 313 -18.19 13.90 -11.75
C PRO A 313 -16.80 14.21 -12.29
N LEU A 314 -15.85 13.29 -12.17
CA LEU A 314 -14.48 13.47 -12.62
C LEU A 314 -14.05 12.31 -13.53
N PRO A 315 -14.69 12.15 -14.70
CA PRO A 315 -14.39 11.04 -15.58
C PRO A 315 -13.06 11.30 -16.30
N ARG A 316 -12.27 10.24 -16.47
CA ARG A 316 -10.97 10.25 -17.13
C ARG A 316 -10.80 8.99 -17.98
N ALA A 317 -10.09 9.14 -19.09
CA ALA A 317 -9.67 8.07 -19.98
C ALA A 317 -8.13 8.01 -20.05
N VAL A 318 -7.55 6.81 -20.02
CA VAL A 318 -6.09 6.59 -20.12
C VAL A 318 -5.82 5.51 -21.16
N LEU A 319 -4.93 5.79 -22.12
CA LEU A 319 -4.43 4.77 -23.05
C LEU A 319 -3.41 3.86 -22.36
N LEU A 320 -3.66 2.55 -22.37
CA LEU A 320 -2.75 1.56 -21.80
C LEU A 320 -1.83 0.95 -22.88
N PRO A 321 -0.58 0.61 -22.54
CA PRO A 321 -0.04 0.49 -21.18
C PRO A 321 0.70 1.73 -20.66
N ALA A 322 0.84 2.79 -21.45
CA ALA A 322 1.55 4.00 -21.05
C ALA A 322 0.90 5.26 -21.66
N ALA A 323 0.24 6.06 -20.84
CA ALA A 323 -0.24 7.40 -21.14
C ALA A 323 -0.64 8.14 -19.86
N ALA A 324 -0.83 9.44 -19.98
CA ALA A 324 -1.49 10.25 -18.96
C ALA A 324 -3.02 10.19 -19.12
N ALA A 325 -3.74 10.33 -18.01
CA ALA A 325 -5.18 10.48 -18.01
C ALA A 325 -5.60 11.79 -18.68
N ALA A 326 -6.67 11.73 -19.46
CA ALA A 326 -7.26 12.86 -20.15
C ALA A 326 -8.79 12.80 -20.10
N THR A 327 -9.44 13.92 -20.37
CA THR A 327 -10.90 13.98 -20.53
C THR A 327 -11.36 13.59 -21.94
N THR A 328 -10.44 13.61 -22.89
CA THR A 328 -10.66 13.20 -24.28
C THR A 328 -9.42 12.48 -24.82
N LEU A 329 -9.63 11.44 -25.61
CA LEU A 329 -8.56 10.66 -26.23
C LEU A 329 -8.89 10.41 -27.71
N SER A 330 -7.89 10.52 -28.58
CA SER A 330 -8.02 10.18 -30.00
C SER A 330 -7.06 9.04 -30.33
N LEU A 331 -7.59 8.00 -30.96
CA LEU A 331 -6.84 6.82 -31.39
C LEU A 331 -6.86 6.76 -32.91
N TRP A 332 -5.73 6.43 -33.50
CA TRP A 332 -5.51 6.33 -34.94
C TRP A 332 -5.92 7.61 -35.68
N PRO A 333 -5.35 8.79 -35.32
CA PRO A 333 -5.82 10.09 -35.79
C PRO A 333 -5.82 10.25 -37.33
N SER A 334 -5.02 9.46 -38.03
CA SER A 334 -4.92 9.45 -39.49
C SER A 334 -5.20 8.06 -40.10
N GLY A 335 -5.89 7.19 -39.37
CA GLY A 335 -6.11 5.79 -39.76
C GLY A 335 -4.95 4.88 -39.34
N ALA A 336 -4.60 3.89 -40.20
CA ALA A 336 -3.54 2.93 -39.87
C ALA A 336 -2.19 3.66 -39.71
N LEU A 337 -1.44 3.33 -38.65
CA LEU A 337 -0.21 4.05 -38.30
C LEU A 337 0.96 3.77 -39.25
N ALA A 338 0.93 2.62 -39.91
CA ALA A 338 1.89 2.22 -40.92
C ALA A 338 1.26 1.14 -41.82
N THR A 339 1.82 0.96 -43.02
CA THR A 339 1.53 -0.22 -43.85
C THR A 339 1.91 -1.50 -43.10
N GLY A 340 1.03 -2.50 -43.08
CA GLY A 340 1.19 -3.72 -42.29
C GLY A 340 0.60 -3.65 -40.86
N LEU A 341 0.11 -2.48 -40.44
CA LEU A 341 -0.61 -2.27 -39.17
C LEU A 341 -2.07 -1.86 -39.40
N GLU A 342 -2.71 -2.39 -40.45
CA GLU A 342 -4.14 -2.18 -40.73
C GLU A 342 -5.04 -2.93 -39.73
N ARG A 343 -4.49 -3.96 -39.06
CA ARG A 343 -5.08 -4.63 -37.91
C ARG A 343 -4.37 -4.18 -36.64
N ASP A 344 -5.09 -3.53 -35.74
CA ASP A 344 -4.52 -2.98 -34.50
C ASP A 344 -5.55 -2.96 -33.36
N ALA A 345 -5.06 -2.91 -32.12
CA ALA A 345 -5.89 -2.91 -30.92
C ALA A 345 -5.32 -1.98 -29.84
N ALA A 346 -6.21 -1.25 -29.17
CA ALA A 346 -5.88 -0.39 -28.04
C ALA A 346 -6.74 -0.76 -26.83
N ARG A 347 -6.19 -0.57 -25.63
CA ARG A 347 -6.94 -0.71 -24.38
C ARG A 347 -7.01 0.65 -23.70
N VAL A 348 -8.21 1.06 -23.29
CA VAL A 348 -8.44 2.36 -22.65
C VAL A 348 -9.07 2.12 -21.29
N LEU A 349 -8.39 2.62 -20.26
CA LEU A 349 -8.88 2.63 -18.89
C LEU A 349 -9.80 3.82 -18.69
N LEU A 350 -10.95 3.58 -18.06
CA LEU A 350 -11.94 4.58 -17.68
C LEU A 350 -12.04 4.62 -16.15
N VAL A 351 -12.04 5.83 -15.59
CA VAL A 351 -12.20 6.04 -14.15
C VAL A 351 -13.00 7.30 -13.85
N ASP A 352 -13.89 7.24 -12.88
CA ASP A 352 -14.38 8.43 -12.17
C ASP A 352 -13.53 8.61 -10.91
N VAL A 353 -12.75 9.68 -10.86
CA VAL A 353 -11.75 9.87 -9.80
C VAL A 353 -12.41 10.00 -8.42
N GLU A 354 -13.57 10.66 -8.33
CA GLU A 354 -14.25 10.88 -7.05
C GLU A 354 -14.72 9.55 -6.45
N ALA A 355 -15.52 8.76 -7.18
CA ALA A 355 -15.98 7.46 -6.69
C ALA A 355 -14.83 6.45 -6.54
N HIS A 356 -13.77 6.55 -7.34
CA HIS A 356 -12.61 5.67 -7.24
C HIS A 356 -11.86 5.88 -5.93
N LEU A 357 -11.59 7.13 -5.54
CA LEU A 357 -10.84 7.45 -4.32
C LEU A 357 -11.67 7.34 -3.04
N THR A 358 -12.91 7.83 -3.07
CA THR A 358 -13.79 7.89 -1.88
C THR A 358 -14.53 6.58 -1.63
N GLY A 359 -14.70 5.75 -2.67
CA GLY A 359 -15.55 4.56 -2.63
C GLY A 359 -17.05 4.86 -2.52
N GLN A 360 -17.45 6.12 -2.49
CA GLN A 360 -18.82 6.55 -2.30
C GLN A 360 -19.35 7.20 -3.58
N PRO A 361 -20.32 6.60 -4.29
CA PRO A 361 -20.98 7.26 -5.40
C PRO A 361 -21.97 8.34 -4.90
N ARG A 362 -22.28 9.31 -5.76
CA ARG A 362 -23.32 10.34 -5.52
C ARG A 362 -24.74 9.80 -5.68
N ILE A 363 -24.91 8.68 -6.38
CA ILE A 363 -26.18 7.94 -6.51
C ILE A 363 -26.00 6.56 -5.87
N ALA A 364 -27.00 6.10 -5.13
CA ALA A 364 -26.96 4.77 -4.53
C ALA A 364 -26.89 3.67 -5.60
N ALA A 365 -26.02 2.68 -5.39
CA ALA A 365 -25.85 1.57 -6.31
C ALA A 365 -26.88 0.45 -6.07
N GLY A 366 -27.38 -0.19 -7.13
CA GLY A 366 -28.20 -1.39 -7.09
C GLY A 366 -29.70 -1.18 -7.39
N THR A 367 -30.45 -2.28 -7.51
CA THR A 367 -31.90 -2.27 -7.80
C THR A 367 -32.77 -1.95 -6.57
N THR A 368 -32.29 -2.27 -5.35
CA THR A 368 -32.96 -1.94 -4.07
C THR A 368 -31.93 -1.53 -3.00
N PRO A 369 -31.43 -0.28 -3.01
CA PRO A 369 -30.43 0.19 -2.06
C PRO A 369 -30.96 0.27 -0.62
N SER A 370 -30.09 0.06 0.37
CA SER A 370 -30.43 0.25 1.79
C SER A 370 -30.63 1.73 2.12
N ALA A 371 -31.31 2.01 3.24
CA ALA A 371 -31.47 3.38 3.74
C ALA A 371 -30.11 4.06 4.01
N GLY A 372 -29.13 3.34 4.55
CA GLY A 372 -27.77 3.82 4.72
C GLY A 372 -27.08 4.14 3.39
N ALA A 373 -27.20 3.27 2.38
CA ALA A 373 -26.62 3.51 1.06
C ALA A 373 -27.19 4.76 0.37
N ASN A 374 -28.51 4.95 0.43
CA ASN A 374 -29.19 6.16 -0.07
C ASN A 374 -28.71 7.42 0.65
N ARG A 375 -28.60 7.35 1.98
CA ARG A 375 -28.14 8.48 2.81
C ARG A 375 -26.71 8.89 2.45
N ARG A 376 -25.77 7.93 2.36
CA ARG A 376 -24.37 8.24 2.03
C ARG A 376 -24.24 8.80 0.62
N ALA A 377 -25.04 8.32 -0.34
CA ALA A 377 -25.08 8.87 -1.68
C ALA A 377 -25.58 10.32 -1.70
N ALA A 378 -26.67 10.62 -0.98
CA ALA A 378 -27.16 11.98 -0.82
C ALA A 378 -26.13 12.92 -0.19
N ILE A 379 -25.44 12.47 0.88
CA ILE A 379 -24.33 13.22 1.51
C ILE A 379 -23.20 13.48 0.51
N GLN A 380 -22.80 12.48 -0.27
CA GLN A 380 -21.74 12.65 -1.27
C GLN A 380 -22.15 13.58 -2.42
N ASN A 381 -23.44 13.66 -2.73
CA ASN A 381 -23.95 14.59 -3.75
C ASN A 381 -23.90 16.06 -3.28
N GLN A 382 -23.96 16.31 -1.97
CA GLN A 382 -23.94 17.65 -1.39
C GLN A 382 -22.52 18.22 -1.28
N ALA A 383 -22.24 19.37 -1.90
CA ALA A 383 -20.92 20.02 -1.84
C ALA A 383 -20.44 20.34 -0.40
N ALA A 384 -21.37 20.63 0.51
CA ALA A 384 -21.07 20.94 1.90
C ALA A 384 -20.63 19.72 2.74
N SER A 385 -21.05 18.49 2.41
CA SER A 385 -20.81 17.32 3.27
C SER A 385 -19.98 16.22 2.61
N ARG A 386 -19.85 16.24 1.27
CA ARG A 386 -19.09 15.25 0.50
C ARG A 386 -17.62 15.15 0.88
N ILE A 387 -17.06 13.98 0.60
CA ILE A 387 -15.61 13.79 0.59
C ILE A 387 -15.08 14.40 -0.71
N ASN A 388 -14.24 15.43 -0.56
CA ASN A 388 -13.63 16.10 -1.71
C ASN A 388 -12.39 15.34 -2.18
N VAL A 389 -12.10 15.45 -3.48
CA VAL A 389 -10.85 15.01 -4.10
C VAL A 389 -10.19 16.18 -4.80
N ALA A 390 -8.87 16.23 -4.79
CA ALA A 390 -8.11 17.30 -5.45
C ALA A 390 -6.76 16.80 -5.96
N ARG A 391 -6.14 17.61 -6.82
CA ARG A 391 -4.88 17.27 -7.48
C ARG A 391 -3.69 17.68 -6.62
N ALA A 392 -2.66 16.86 -6.65
CA ALA A 392 -1.36 17.07 -6.04
C ALA A 392 -0.28 17.12 -7.13
N LEU A 393 0.80 17.85 -6.87
CA LEU A 393 1.95 17.93 -7.74
C LEU A 393 2.58 16.54 -7.97
N ARG A 394 3.09 16.32 -9.17
CA ARG A 394 3.72 15.06 -9.62
C ARG A 394 5.01 15.36 -10.38
N GLY A 395 5.98 14.46 -10.31
CA GLY A 395 7.22 14.49 -11.10
C GLY A 395 8.45 14.83 -10.28
N ASP A 396 9.61 14.95 -10.93
CA ASP A 396 10.92 15.08 -10.26
C ASP A 396 11.08 16.37 -9.43
N ALA A 397 10.30 17.41 -9.75
CA ALA A 397 10.26 18.67 -8.99
C ALA A 397 9.21 18.67 -7.87
N ALA A 398 8.37 17.64 -7.78
CA ALA A 398 7.36 17.48 -6.74
C ALA A 398 7.89 16.61 -5.59
N PRO A 399 7.39 16.78 -4.36
CA PRO A 399 7.69 15.84 -3.29
C PRO A 399 7.23 14.42 -3.66
N GLN A 400 7.94 13.43 -3.15
CA GLN A 400 7.51 12.05 -3.29
C GLN A 400 6.26 11.83 -2.44
N ALA A 401 5.10 11.67 -3.09
CA ALA A 401 3.80 11.59 -2.43
C ALA A 401 3.70 10.55 -1.30
N VAL A 402 4.54 9.50 -1.36
CA VAL A 402 4.66 8.48 -0.32
C VAL A 402 6.07 8.51 0.22
N ALA A 403 6.21 8.74 1.54
CA ALA A 403 7.46 8.61 2.27
C ALA A 403 7.56 7.17 2.82
N PRO A 404 8.38 6.29 2.22
CA PRO A 404 8.32 4.85 2.49
C PRO A 404 8.93 4.41 3.83
N SER A 405 9.51 5.33 4.60
CA SER A 405 10.06 5.07 5.93
C SER A 405 9.74 6.22 6.90
N LEU A 406 9.84 5.93 8.19
CA LEU A 406 9.64 6.91 9.26
C LEU A 406 10.59 8.11 9.13
N ASP A 407 11.88 7.89 8.85
CA ASP A 407 12.86 8.98 8.69
C ASP A 407 12.60 9.85 7.46
N LEU A 408 12.11 9.27 6.35
CA LEU A 408 11.72 10.06 5.18
C LEU A 408 10.47 10.90 5.45
N ALA A 409 9.53 10.38 6.24
CA ALA A 409 8.37 11.14 6.69
C ALA A 409 8.78 12.28 7.66
N ALA A 410 9.73 12.01 8.56
CA ALA A 410 10.30 13.02 9.45
C ALA A 410 11.04 14.12 8.67
N ALA A 411 11.82 13.76 7.64
CA ALA A 411 12.48 14.72 6.76
C ALA A 411 11.47 15.63 6.03
N ALA A 412 10.39 15.05 5.50
CA ALA A 412 9.32 15.81 4.85
C ALA A 412 8.66 16.79 5.82
N LEU A 413 8.38 16.37 7.07
CA LEU A 413 7.80 17.23 8.10
C LEU A 413 8.72 18.40 8.43
N VAL A 414 9.99 18.15 8.69
CA VAL A 414 10.98 19.22 9.00
C VAL A 414 11.09 20.19 7.82
N THR A 415 11.15 19.67 6.59
CA THR A 415 11.19 20.52 5.37
C THR A 415 9.95 21.42 5.25
N LEU A 416 8.76 20.95 5.68
CA LEU A 416 7.55 21.77 5.71
C LEU A 416 7.64 22.87 6.78
N LEU A 417 8.15 22.55 7.97
CA LEU A 417 8.30 23.51 9.07
C LEU A 417 9.34 24.59 8.79
N GLU A 418 10.38 24.29 8.01
CA GLU A 418 11.39 25.27 7.59
C GLU A 418 10.90 26.25 6.51
N THR A 419 9.66 26.10 6.02
CA THR A 419 9.06 27.05 5.09
C THR A 419 8.64 28.34 5.80
N ALA A 420 8.37 29.39 5.03
CA ALA A 420 7.83 30.65 5.58
C ALA A 420 6.30 30.61 5.82
N LEU A 421 5.64 29.47 5.56
CA LEU A 421 4.20 29.31 5.73
C LEU A 421 3.88 29.07 7.20
N PRO A 422 2.77 29.61 7.74
CA PRO A 422 2.28 29.19 9.04
C PRO A 422 1.82 27.72 8.96
N VAL A 423 2.36 26.86 9.83
CA VAL A 423 2.07 25.43 9.84
C VAL A 423 1.18 25.05 11.01
N THR A 424 0.13 24.27 10.74
CA THR A 424 -0.63 23.56 11.76
C THR A 424 -0.15 22.11 11.82
N LEU A 425 0.39 21.68 12.96
CA LEU A 425 0.85 20.34 13.26
C LEU A 425 -0.04 19.71 14.35
N VAL A 426 -0.61 18.55 14.04
CA VAL A 426 -1.33 17.71 15.01
C VAL A 426 -0.54 16.43 15.18
N ALA A 427 -0.23 16.05 16.42
CA ALA A 427 0.47 14.80 16.70
C ALA A 427 0.09 14.27 18.09
N PRO A 428 -0.24 12.97 18.24
CA PRO A 428 -0.58 12.42 19.54
C PRO A 428 0.66 12.16 20.40
N GLN A 429 1.81 11.93 19.77
CA GLN A 429 3.10 11.74 20.39
C GLN A 429 4.13 12.50 19.56
N LEU A 430 4.77 13.50 20.17
CA LEU A 430 5.78 14.32 19.50
C LEU A 430 6.90 14.66 20.49
N ASP A 431 8.13 14.37 20.12
CA ASP A 431 9.30 14.89 20.83
C ASP A 431 9.86 16.12 20.10
N ARG A 432 10.42 17.06 20.88
CA ARG A 432 11.09 18.26 20.33
C ARG A 432 12.18 17.88 19.32
N ASP A 433 13.00 16.90 19.68
CA ASP A 433 14.16 16.50 18.89
C ASP A 433 13.80 15.38 17.88
N PHE A 434 12.53 15.27 17.48
CA PHE A 434 12.10 14.41 16.38
C PHE A 434 12.51 15.01 15.03
N GLY A 435 13.09 14.20 14.16
CA GLY A 435 13.60 14.59 12.84
C GLY A 435 14.26 13.41 12.14
N PRO A 436 14.70 13.54 10.88
CA PRO A 436 15.45 12.49 10.21
C PRO A 436 16.82 12.29 10.88
N PHE A 437 17.28 11.05 10.93
CA PHE A 437 18.63 10.73 11.39
C PHE A 437 19.55 10.32 10.24
N ALA A 438 20.86 10.45 10.45
CA ALA A 438 21.86 10.19 9.42
C ALA A 438 21.97 8.68 9.11
N PRO A 439 22.11 8.29 7.83
CA PRO A 439 22.40 6.91 7.47
C PRO A 439 23.79 6.47 7.97
N MET A 440 24.04 5.16 8.00
CA MET A 440 25.37 4.62 8.32
C MET A 440 26.39 5.02 7.27
N GLU A 441 27.62 5.30 7.71
CA GLU A 441 28.75 5.60 6.83
C GLU A 441 29.47 4.32 6.37
N GLU A 442 30.20 4.41 5.26
CA GLU A 442 31.10 3.34 4.84
C GLU A 442 32.44 3.44 5.59
N VAL A 443 32.99 2.31 5.98
CA VAL A 443 34.23 2.22 6.77
C VAL A 443 35.12 1.20 6.07
N SER A 444 36.38 1.56 5.82
CA SER A 444 37.32 0.71 5.07
C SER A 444 38.01 -0.36 5.93
N ALA A 445 37.93 -0.25 7.26
CA ALA A 445 38.51 -1.21 8.19
C ALA A 445 37.68 -2.50 8.30
N THR A 446 38.35 -3.62 8.54
CA THR A 446 37.70 -4.93 8.75
C THR A 446 37.09 -5.03 10.15
N LEU A 447 35.86 -5.54 10.24
CA LEU A 447 35.19 -5.77 11.52
C LEU A 447 35.91 -6.86 12.35
N PRO A 448 36.20 -6.61 13.64
CA PRO A 448 37.03 -7.47 14.46
C PRO A 448 36.42 -8.86 14.68
N ASP A 449 37.24 -9.87 14.97
CA ASP A 449 36.75 -11.23 15.16
C ASP A 449 35.99 -11.45 16.47
N ALA A 450 36.35 -10.69 17.51
CA ALA A 450 35.77 -10.74 18.83
C ALA A 450 35.32 -9.35 19.29
N LEU A 451 34.25 -9.32 20.11
CA LEU A 451 33.78 -8.10 20.74
C LEU A 451 34.68 -7.77 21.96
N PRO A 452 35.19 -6.53 22.09
CA PRO A 452 35.89 -6.09 23.29
C PRO A 452 35.01 -6.17 24.55
N THR A 453 35.60 -6.35 25.73
CA THR A 453 34.87 -6.31 27.00
C THR A 453 34.46 -4.87 27.33
N PRO A 454 33.18 -4.59 27.64
CA PRO A 454 32.76 -3.24 28.02
C PRO A 454 33.13 -2.87 29.45
N VAL A 455 33.34 -1.57 29.65
CA VAL A 455 33.23 -0.93 30.97
C VAL A 455 31.77 -0.51 31.17
N VAL A 456 31.16 -0.88 32.30
CA VAL A 456 29.74 -0.62 32.58
C VAL A 456 29.58 0.21 33.85
N GLN A 457 28.87 1.34 33.75
CA GLN A 457 28.66 2.28 34.84
C GLN A 457 27.18 2.64 34.99
N ALA A 458 26.72 2.87 36.23
CA ALA A 458 25.36 3.33 36.48
C ALA A 458 25.23 4.84 36.22
N LEU A 459 24.10 5.26 35.63
CA LEU A 459 23.84 6.66 35.29
C LEU A 459 22.99 7.36 36.36
N GLY A 460 23.39 8.58 36.75
CA GLY A 460 22.50 9.52 37.43
C GLY A 460 21.26 9.83 36.56
N GLY A 461 20.06 9.78 37.15
CA GLY A 461 18.79 9.83 36.41
C GLY A 461 18.46 8.56 35.59
N GLY A 462 19.30 7.53 35.71
CA GLY A 462 19.13 6.23 35.07
C GLY A 462 18.19 5.28 35.82
N GLY A 463 17.46 5.75 36.83
CA GLY A 463 16.58 4.94 37.69
C GLY A 463 17.18 4.74 39.08
N SER A 464 16.35 4.89 40.11
CA SER A 464 16.74 4.76 41.53
C SER A 464 16.46 3.36 42.06
N GLY A 465 17.37 2.79 42.86
CA GLY A 465 17.21 1.44 43.42
C GLY A 465 16.77 1.40 44.88
N GLY A 466 15.74 0.58 45.16
CA GLY A 466 15.63 -0.19 46.41
C GLY A 466 16.28 -1.57 46.23
N ASP A 467 15.73 -2.62 46.82
CA ASP A 467 16.23 -4.01 46.65
C ASP A 467 16.05 -4.55 45.21
N ALA A 468 15.06 -4.03 44.47
CA ALA A 468 14.83 -4.30 43.06
C ALA A 468 14.81 -2.97 42.28
N VAL A 469 15.41 -2.99 41.08
CA VAL A 469 15.47 -1.83 40.18
C VAL A 469 14.68 -2.14 38.92
N SER A 470 13.75 -1.25 38.57
CA SER A 470 13.08 -1.22 37.28
C SER A 470 13.65 -0.08 36.44
N SER A 471 13.74 -0.30 35.12
CA SER A 471 14.20 0.71 34.15
C SER A 471 15.60 1.29 34.38
N GLN A 472 16.51 0.50 34.96
CA GLN A 472 17.91 0.90 35.14
C GLN A 472 18.58 1.16 33.78
N ARG A 473 19.14 2.35 33.59
CA ARG A 473 19.97 2.72 32.44
C ARG A 473 21.43 2.81 32.86
N VAL A 474 22.31 2.23 32.04
CA VAL A 474 23.75 2.17 32.27
C VAL A 474 24.50 2.71 31.05
N LEU A 475 25.67 3.29 31.29
CA LEU A 475 26.63 3.62 30.25
C LEU A 475 27.54 2.41 30.02
N MET A 476 27.60 1.92 28.79
CA MET A 476 28.57 0.91 28.36
C MET A 476 29.59 1.55 27.41
N THR A 477 30.87 1.37 27.71
CA THR A 477 31.97 1.90 26.90
C THR A 477 32.85 0.77 26.39
N PHE A 478 33.07 0.73 25.08
CA PHE A 478 33.91 -0.24 24.37
C PHE A 478 35.10 0.47 23.73
N SER A 479 36.23 -0.22 23.63
CA SER A 479 37.43 0.25 22.93
C SER A 479 37.69 -0.62 21.70
N PHE A 480 37.60 -0.02 20.53
CA PHE A 480 37.88 -0.61 19.22
C PHE A 480 39.14 0.02 18.61
N ASP A 481 39.55 -0.51 17.44
CA ASP A 481 40.54 0.17 16.60
C ASP A 481 39.97 1.50 16.10
N ALA A 482 40.74 2.59 16.17
CA ALA A 482 40.37 3.90 15.66
C ALA A 482 40.03 3.89 14.15
N ALA A 483 40.54 2.91 13.39
CA ALA A 483 40.18 2.71 12.00
C ALA A 483 38.69 2.35 11.78
N LEU A 484 37.97 1.95 12.83
CA LEU A 484 36.53 1.66 12.82
C LEU A 484 35.66 2.89 13.12
N ALA A 485 36.24 4.10 13.24
CA ALA A 485 35.48 5.32 13.43
C ALA A 485 34.35 5.46 12.40
N GLY A 486 33.16 5.83 12.88
CA GLY A 486 31.93 5.89 12.07
C GLY A 486 31.09 4.60 12.06
N ALA A 487 31.64 3.46 12.47
CA ALA A 487 30.86 2.22 12.62
C ALA A 487 29.86 2.33 13.78
N MET A 488 28.71 1.66 13.65
CA MET A 488 27.63 1.67 14.64
C MET A 488 27.62 0.38 15.45
N LEU A 489 27.74 0.49 16.77
CA LEU A 489 27.59 -0.60 17.72
C LEU A 489 26.18 -0.58 18.31
N ARG A 490 25.42 -1.66 18.11
CA ARG A 490 24.12 -1.89 18.73
C ARG A 490 24.18 -3.09 19.66
N ILE A 491 23.58 -2.96 20.85
CA ILE A 491 23.55 -3.99 21.89
C ILE A 491 22.12 -4.27 22.29
N TRP A 492 21.72 -5.53 22.27
CA TRP A 492 20.48 -6.00 22.87
C TRP A 492 20.77 -6.83 24.13
N PRO A 493 20.49 -6.32 25.34
CA PRO A 493 20.64 -7.11 26.56
C PRO A 493 19.57 -8.19 26.61
N ASN A 494 19.91 -9.31 27.25
CA ASN A 494 18.98 -10.40 27.46
C ASN A 494 17.95 -10.02 28.52
N ALA A 495 16.68 -10.18 28.19
CA ALA A 495 15.56 -10.19 29.13
C ALA A 495 14.94 -11.58 29.18
N VAL A 496 14.16 -11.84 30.21
CA VAL A 496 13.34 -13.05 30.33
C VAL A 496 11.88 -12.66 30.08
N ASP A 497 11.24 -13.37 29.17
CA ASP A 497 9.80 -13.35 29.04
C ASP A 497 9.20 -14.14 30.23
N LEU A 498 8.51 -13.43 31.12
CA LEU A 498 8.05 -14.00 32.40
C LEU A 498 6.97 -15.06 32.21
N ASP A 499 6.25 -15.04 31.09
CA ASP A 499 5.19 -16.01 30.82
C ASP A 499 5.73 -17.33 30.27
N SER A 500 6.70 -17.26 29.35
CA SER A 500 7.27 -18.42 28.66
C SER A 500 8.56 -18.92 29.31
N GLY A 501 9.17 -18.13 30.20
CA GLY A 501 10.48 -18.38 30.78
C GLY A 501 11.64 -18.32 29.78
N ARG A 502 11.38 -17.90 28.52
CA ARG A 502 12.39 -17.85 27.46
C ARG A 502 13.17 -16.55 27.51
N ARG A 503 14.43 -16.63 27.09
CA ARG A 503 15.23 -15.42 26.87
C ARG A 503 14.75 -14.69 25.61
N ARG A 504 14.77 -13.37 25.66
CA ARG A 504 14.49 -12.48 24.54
C ARG A 504 15.46 -11.31 24.51
N ALA A 505 15.71 -10.76 23.34
CA ALA A 505 16.44 -9.51 23.19
C ALA A 505 15.56 -8.31 23.63
N ALA A 506 16.03 -7.51 24.58
CA ALA A 506 15.39 -6.23 24.95
C ALA A 506 15.88 -5.09 24.04
N ASP A 507 15.25 -3.91 24.11
CA ASP A 507 15.43 -2.80 23.16
C ASP A 507 16.87 -2.24 23.11
N GLY A 508 17.58 -2.30 24.24
CA GLY A 508 19.03 -2.17 24.26
C GLY A 508 19.58 -0.76 24.15
N GLY A 509 20.77 -0.63 23.55
CA GLY A 509 21.52 0.63 23.39
C GLY A 509 22.32 0.66 22.09
N THR A 510 22.56 1.86 21.55
CA THR A 510 23.35 2.08 20.33
C THR A 510 24.41 3.16 20.61
N GLY A 511 25.59 3.02 20.00
CA GLY A 511 26.59 4.08 19.98
C GLY A 511 27.47 4.03 18.73
N ARG A 512 28.01 5.17 18.32
CA ARG A 512 28.94 5.27 17.18
C ARG A 512 30.38 5.17 17.67
N VAL A 513 31.24 4.47 16.93
CA VAL A 513 32.67 4.41 17.20
C VAL A 513 33.28 5.79 16.86
N ARG A 514 33.89 6.42 17.85
CA ARG A 514 34.54 7.74 17.73
C ARG A 514 35.91 7.62 17.04
N ALA A 515 36.47 8.77 16.67
CA ALA A 515 37.82 8.88 16.10
C ALA A 515 38.93 8.32 17.02
N ASP A 516 38.70 8.28 18.35
CA ASP A 516 39.62 7.69 19.32
C ASP A 516 39.45 6.17 19.49
N GLY A 517 38.55 5.54 18.70
CA GLY A 517 38.22 4.12 18.78
C GLY A 517 37.20 3.75 19.87
N THR A 518 36.71 4.71 20.66
CA THR A 518 35.77 4.45 21.74
C THR A 518 34.32 4.50 21.25
N ALA A 519 33.50 3.54 21.66
CA ALA A 519 32.05 3.59 21.48
C ALA A 519 31.36 3.59 22.85
N SER A 520 30.53 4.60 23.09
CA SER A 520 29.79 4.79 24.34
C SER A 520 28.30 4.76 24.06
N LEU A 521 27.56 3.92 24.78
CA LEU A 521 26.13 3.75 24.55
C LEU A 521 25.36 3.58 25.86
N VAL A 522 24.14 4.12 25.88
CA VAL A 522 23.21 3.94 26.99
C VAL A 522 22.34 2.72 26.76
N VAL A 523 22.34 1.79 27.70
CA VAL A 523 21.58 0.54 27.62
C VAL A 523 20.59 0.48 28.78
N GLN A 524 19.32 0.20 28.47
CA GLN A 524 18.33 -0.12 29.50
C GLN A 524 18.39 -1.62 29.86
N LEU A 525 18.62 -1.91 31.14
CA LEU A 525 18.64 -3.28 31.66
C LEU A 525 17.22 -3.76 32.01
N ALA A 526 17.00 -5.07 31.91
CA ALA A 526 15.76 -5.70 32.36
C ALA A 526 15.55 -5.49 33.87
N PRO A 527 14.30 -5.43 34.38
CA PRO A 527 14.04 -5.37 35.81
C PRO A 527 14.72 -6.52 36.57
N GLY A 528 15.23 -6.26 37.76
CA GLY A 528 15.87 -7.30 38.58
C GLY A 528 16.45 -6.77 39.89
N ALA A 529 17.09 -7.65 40.66
CA ALA A 529 17.74 -7.30 41.93
C ALA A 529 18.83 -6.22 41.73
N ASN A 530 18.95 -5.32 42.69
CA ASN A 530 20.02 -4.30 42.72
C ASN A 530 21.34 -4.91 43.24
N THR A 531 21.89 -5.87 42.51
CA THR A 531 23.09 -6.61 42.91
C THR A 531 24.03 -6.80 41.72
N ALA A 532 25.28 -7.14 42.01
CA ALA A 532 26.34 -7.37 41.04
C ALA A 532 26.18 -8.73 40.32
N ALA A 533 25.06 -8.87 39.59
CA ALA A 533 24.68 -10.09 38.89
C ALA A 533 25.22 -10.08 37.45
N LEU A 534 25.65 -11.25 36.96
CA LEU A 534 26.10 -11.40 35.59
C LEU A 534 24.91 -11.40 34.62
N LEU A 535 24.86 -10.40 33.76
CA LEU A 535 23.91 -10.29 32.65
C LEU A 535 24.55 -10.75 31.35
N GLY A 536 23.72 -10.98 30.34
CA GLY A 536 24.19 -11.27 28.98
C GLY A 536 23.54 -10.35 27.97
N GLY A 537 24.15 -10.26 26.80
CA GLY A 537 23.60 -9.52 25.68
C GLY A 537 24.16 -10.02 24.36
N VAL A 538 23.62 -9.49 23.27
CA VAL A 538 24.08 -9.72 21.90
C VAL A 538 24.44 -8.38 21.29
N ALA A 539 25.51 -8.33 20.50
CA ALA A 539 25.97 -7.10 19.87
C ALA A 539 26.04 -7.24 18.35
N LEU A 540 25.80 -6.14 17.65
CA LEU A 540 26.00 -5.99 16.21
C LEU A 540 26.89 -4.76 15.99
N LEU A 541 28.00 -4.93 15.29
CA LEU A 541 28.80 -3.82 14.77
C LEU A 541 28.56 -3.75 13.26
N ALA A 542 28.13 -2.59 12.76
CA ALA A 542 27.74 -2.43 11.37
C ALA A 542 28.14 -1.07 10.80
N HIS A 543 28.33 -1.05 9.49
CA HIS A 543 28.56 0.14 8.67
C HIS A 543 27.91 -0.11 7.28
N ALA A 544 27.93 0.87 6.38
CA ALA A 544 27.23 0.76 5.09
C ALA A 544 27.71 -0.42 4.22
N GLY A 545 28.99 -0.80 4.34
CA GLY A 545 29.61 -1.87 3.55
C GLY A 545 29.58 -3.26 4.19
N GLY A 546 29.16 -3.39 5.45
CA GLY A 546 29.23 -4.67 6.16
C GLY A 546 28.70 -4.64 7.58
N SER A 547 28.36 -5.82 8.10
CA SER A 547 27.92 -5.99 9.49
C SER A 547 28.43 -7.29 10.07
N ARG A 548 28.76 -7.28 11.36
CA ARG A 548 29.18 -8.47 12.10
C ARG A 548 28.43 -8.58 13.40
N LEU A 549 27.83 -9.75 13.59
CA LEU A 549 27.11 -10.10 14.79
C LEU A 549 28.00 -10.86 15.77
N TYR A 550 27.99 -10.45 17.04
CA TYR A 550 28.69 -11.10 18.13
C TYR A 550 27.68 -11.76 19.06
N GLY A 551 27.64 -13.09 19.03
CA GLY A 551 26.81 -13.89 19.92
C GLY A 551 27.19 -13.73 21.39
N GLU A 552 26.24 -14.07 22.27
CA GLU A 552 26.24 -13.93 23.74
C GLU A 552 27.56 -13.47 24.38
N PHE A 553 27.62 -12.20 24.78
CA PHE A 553 28.65 -11.67 25.68
C PHE A 553 28.08 -11.46 27.09
N ARG A 554 28.96 -11.33 28.10
CA ARG A 554 28.59 -11.20 29.50
C ARG A 554 29.15 -9.92 30.11
N PHE A 555 28.40 -9.31 31.03
CA PHE A 555 28.82 -8.14 31.79
C PHE A 555 28.15 -8.14 33.17
N GLU A 556 28.76 -7.47 34.14
CA GLU A 556 28.23 -7.35 35.51
C GLU A 556 27.25 -6.17 35.60
N ARG A 557 26.11 -6.36 36.27
CA ARG A 557 25.17 -5.27 36.57
C ARG A 557 25.81 -4.31 37.59
N PRO A 558 25.95 -3.01 37.29
CA PRO A 558 26.36 -2.04 38.31
C PRO A 558 25.20 -1.76 39.29
N LEU A 559 25.54 -1.39 40.53
CA LEU A 559 24.53 -0.93 41.50
C LEU A 559 23.87 0.36 41.00
N ALA A 560 22.55 0.50 41.18
CA ALA A 560 21.82 1.68 40.74
C ALA A 560 22.33 2.96 41.43
N SER A 561 22.46 4.04 40.65
CA SER A 561 22.85 5.34 41.15
C SER A 561 21.66 6.05 41.80
N THR A 562 21.90 6.77 42.89
CA THR A 562 20.90 7.67 43.50
C THR A 562 21.01 9.11 42.99
N ALA A 563 22.00 9.40 42.13
CA ALA A 563 22.18 10.72 41.54
C ALA A 563 21.05 11.05 40.54
N SER A 564 20.73 12.34 40.41
CA SER A 564 19.73 12.85 39.46
C SER A 564 20.33 13.02 38.05
N THR A 565 19.50 13.44 37.10
CA THR A 565 19.98 13.97 35.81
C THR A 565 20.79 15.25 36.03
N THR A 566 21.59 15.62 35.04
CA THR A 566 22.40 16.87 35.01
C THR A 566 21.87 17.79 33.93
N ASP A 567 21.64 19.07 34.25
CA ASP A 567 21.22 20.04 33.24
C ASP A 567 22.37 20.39 32.29
N TRP A 568 22.07 20.64 31.01
CA TRP A 568 23.07 20.96 29.98
C TRP A 568 24.05 22.08 30.39
N SER A 569 23.53 23.16 30.99
CA SER A 569 24.36 24.30 31.42
C SER A 569 25.38 23.95 32.51
N ASN A 570 25.14 22.86 33.25
CA ASN A 570 25.96 22.45 34.39
C ASN A 570 26.95 21.34 34.03
N ALA A 571 26.88 20.79 32.82
CA ALA A 571 27.70 19.67 32.38
C ALA A 571 29.17 20.05 32.08
N GLY A 572 29.54 21.34 32.15
CA GLY A 572 30.94 21.79 32.08
C GLY A 572 31.69 21.43 30.79
N GLY A 573 30.99 20.92 29.77
CA GLY A 573 31.55 20.46 28.51
C GLY A 573 31.95 18.98 28.46
N ALA A 574 31.81 18.19 29.52
CA ALA A 574 32.14 16.76 29.50
C ALA A 574 30.94 15.90 29.05
N ILE A 575 30.54 16.05 27.79
CA ILE A 575 29.30 15.48 27.27
C ILE A 575 29.62 14.43 26.20
N ILE A 576 28.84 13.35 26.20
CA ILE A 576 28.88 12.27 25.24
C ILE A 576 27.54 12.27 24.51
N ALA A 577 27.57 12.39 23.19
CA ALA A 577 26.42 12.11 22.32
C ALA A 577 26.58 10.69 21.77
N CYS A 578 25.95 9.70 22.39
CA CYS A 578 26.25 8.28 22.19
C CYS A 578 26.17 7.82 20.73
N GLU A 579 25.11 8.21 20.03
CA GLU A 579 24.82 7.81 18.65
C GLU A 579 25.55 8.68 17.60
N GLN A 580 26.35 9.64 18.06
CA GLN A 580 27.23 10.46 17.24
C GLN A 580 28.70 10.13 17.53
N ASP A 581 29.59 10.51 16.62
CA ASP A 581 31.04 10.37 16.77
C ASP A 581 31.66 11.50 17.60
N ARG A 582 30.92 12.05 18.58
CA ARG A 582 31.30 13.27 19.31
C ARG A 582 31.46 13.07 20.82
N PHE A 583 32.56 13.61 21.31
CA PHE A 583 32.88 13.84 22.72
C PHE A 583 33.74 15.11 22.74
N ASP A 584 33.17 16.25 23.13
CA ASP A 584 33.94 17.47 23.33
C ASP A 584 34.23 17.68 24.83
N THR A 585 35.09 18.62 25.14
CA THR A 585 35.32 19.14 26.50
C THR A 585 34.70 20.53 26.68
N SER A 586 33.94 21.02 25.69
CA SER A 586 33.29 22.33 25.71
C SER A 586 31.82 22.29 25.25
N ALA A 587 30.91 22.79 26.09
CA ALA A 587 29.46 22.76 25.82
C ALA A 587 29.03 23.62 24.61
N ALA A 588 29.85 24.58 24.17
CA ALA A 588 29.54 25.46 23.04
C ALA A 588 29.81 24.80 21.68
N ALA A 589 30.83 23.94 21.57
CA ALA A 589 31.14 23.22 20.33
C ALA A 589 30.13 22.11 20.05
N GLU A 590 29.61 21.46 21.09
CA GLU A 590 28.58 20.42 20.93
C GLU A 590 27.19 20.96 20.60
N ALA A 591 26.84 22.16 21.08
CA ALA A 591 25.57 22.81 20.76
C ALA A 591 25.37 23.00 19.24
N ALA A 592 26.47 23.16 18.48
CA ALA A 592 26.46 23.26 17.03
C ALA A 592 26.51 21.86 16.39
N GLY A 593 25.35 21.24 16.15
CA GLY A 593 25.23 20.03 15.33
C GLY A 593 24.81 18.74 16.04
N LEU A 594 24.07 18.84 17.14
CA LEU A 594 23.31 17.71 17.69
C LEU A 594 22.32 17.20 16.63
N LEU A 595 22.32 15.90 16.37
CA LEU A 595 21.35 15.24 15.50
C LEU A 595 20.09 14.86 16.28
N PRO A 596 18.94 14.68 15.60
CA PRO A 596 17.73 14.14 16.21
C PRO A 596 17.99 12.83 16.98
N GLY A 597 17.26 12.57 18.06
CA GLY A 597 17.28 11.25 18.71
C GLY A 597 18.54 10.84 19.49
N VAL A 598 19.56 11.70 19.58
CA VAL A 598 20.80 11.40 20.31
C VAL A 598 20.57 11.32 21.81
N THR A 599 21.18 10.31 22.43
CA THR A 599 21.23 10.15 23.87
C THR A 599 22.43 10.90 24.41
N LEU A 600 22.15 11.88 25.29
CA LEU A 600 23.17 12.75 25.88
C LEU A 600 23.50 12.33 27.31
N VAL A 601 24.80 12.15 27.56
CA VAL A 601 25.35 11.76 28.87
C VAL A 601 26.43 12.77 29.26
N HIS A 602 26.40 13.26 30.50
CA HIS A 602 27.53 13.92 31.13
C HIS A 602 28.42 12.87 31.79
N ASP A 603 29.73 12.87 31.51
CA ASP A 603 30.72 12.00 32.13
C ASP A 603 32.04 12.74 32.36
N ASP A 604 32.34 13.04 33.64
CA ASP A 604 33.57 13.72 34.05
C ASP A 604 34.72 12.75 34.40
N GLY A 605 34.54 11.46 34.13
CA GLY A 605 35.48 10.38 34.45
C GLY A 605 35.36 9.86 35.89
N SER A 606 34.60 10.54 36.76
CA SER A 606 34.31 10.12 38.14
C SER A 606 32.84 9.71 38.35
N ALA A 607 31.92 10.37 37.65
CA ALA A 607 30.49 10.06 37.66
C ALA A 607 29.85 10.34 36.29
N ALA A 608 28.91 9.48 35.90
CA ALA A 608 28.13 9.64 34.68
C ALA A 608 26.65 9.88 35.00
N ALA A 609 26.01 10.82 34.30
CA ALA A 609 24.61 11.16 34.48
C ALA A 609 23.95 11.50 33.13
N LEU A 610 22.66 11.20 33.00
CA LEU A 610 21.89 11.60 31.82
C LEU A 610 21.67 13.12 31.82
N ILE A 611 21.73 13.73 30.64
CA ILE A 611 21.33 15.12 30.49
C ILE A 611 19.81 15.25 30.68
N THR A 612 19.38 16.25 31.46
CA THR A 612 17.96 16.53 31.68
C THR A 612 17.28 16.86 30.35
N PRO A 613 16.22 16.12 29.94
CA PRO A 613 15.51 16.37 28.70
C PRO A 613 15.02 17.83 28.60
N GLY A 614 15.17 18.43 27.41
CA GLY A 614 14.74 19.80 27.15
C GLY A 614 15.75 20.89 27.55
N THR A 615 16.77 20.58 28.36
CA THR A 615 17.78 21.57 28.78
C THR A 615 18.88 21.80 27.73
N ALA A 616 19.13 20.83 26.86
CA ALA A 616 20.03 20.95 25.72
C ALA A 616 19.41 21.80 24.59
N PRO A 617 20.22 22.44 23.72
CA PRO A 617 19.76 23.03 22.47
C PRO A 617 18.95 22.04 21.63
N ALA A 618 17.98 22.54 20.85
CA ALA A 618 17.22 21.69 19.93
C ALA A 618 18.16 21.11 18.86
N ALA A 619 17.96 19.84 18.51
CA ALA A 619 18.77 19.18 17.49
C ALA A 619 18.60 19.85 16.11
N THR A 620 19.67 19.96 15.34
CA THR A 620 19.61 20.49 13.97
C THR A 620 18.77 19.57 13.09
N GLY A 621 17.88 20.13 12.27
CA GLY A 621 16.95 19.34 11.46
C GLY A 621 15.89 18.60 12.27
N SER A 622 15.54 19.10 13.46
CA SER A 622 14.42 18.59 14.27
C SER A 622 13.23 19.54 14.26
N VAL A 623 12.06 19.03 14.66
CA VAL A 623 10.83 19.82 14.83
C VAL A 623 11.06 21.03 15.75
N GLY A 624 11.78 20.86 16.87
CA GLY A 624 12.06 21.93 17.81
C GLY A 624 12.97 23.04 17.28
N ALA A 625 13.84 22.71 16.32
CA ALA A 625 14.68 23.71 15.66
C ALA A 625 13.97 24.39 14.48
N ALA A 626 13.00 23.72 13.85
CA ALA A 626 12.27 24.22 12.69
C ALA A 626 11.03 25.05 13.04
N LEU A 627 10.36 24.75 14.16
CA LEU A 627 9.15 25.49 14.59
C LEU A 627 9.45 26.97 14.83
N ALA A 628 8.56 27.83 14.34
CA ALA A 628 8.67 29.27 14.42
C ALA A 628 7.40 29.95 14.95
N ALA A 629 7.48 31.27 15.13
CA ALA A 629 6.32 32.09 15.48
C ALA A 629 5.28 32.07 14.35
N GLY A 630 4.03 31.75 14.68
CA GLY A 630 2.94 31.59 13.71
C GLY A 630 2.51 30.13 13.53
N ASP A 631 3.37 29.17 13.90
CA ASP A 631 3.02 27.75 13.89
C ASP A 631 2.10 27.38 15.05
N ARG A 632 1.28 26.35 14.83
CA ARG A 632 0.37 25.79 15.83
C ARG A 632 0.61 24.30 15.99
N VAL A 633 0.80 23.85 17.24
CA VAL A 633 1.02 22.45 17.61
C VAL A 633 -0.11 21.99 18.53
N GLU A 634 -0.89 21.00 18.08
CA GLU A 634 -1.94 20.37 18.90
C GLU A 634 -1.50 18.95 19.29
N LEU A 635 -1.34 18.73 20.59
CA LEU A 635 -1.02 17.44 21.18
C LEU A 635 -2.26 16.78 21.79
N SER A 636 -2.15 15.53 22.20
CA SER A 636 -3.21 14.86 22.95
C SER A 636 -2.63 13.97 24.05
N VAL A 637 -3.27 13.94 25.22
CA VAL A 637 -2.91 12.99 26.28
C VAL A 637 -3.10 11.56 25.74
N PRO A 638 -2.22 10.56 25.97
CA PRO A 638 -2.40 9.17 25.48
C PRO A 638 -3.60 8.43 26.07
N ALA A 639 -4.15 7.44 25.35
CA ALA A 639 -5.37 6.74 25.75
C ALA A 639 -5.10 5.72 26.86
N PHE A 640 -3.88 5.20 26.89
CA PHE A 640 -3.43 4.22 27.87
C PHE A 640 -2.24 4.76 28.64
N ARG A 641 -2.20 4.49 29.95
CA ARG A 641 -1.15 5.02 30.85
C ARG A 641 0.28 4.63 30.41
N ALA A 642 0.45 3.44 29.85
CA ALA A 642 1.75 2.92 29.42
C ALA A 642 2.14 3.35 27.99
N GLU A 643 1.21 3.98 27.25
CA GLU A 643 1.50 4.54 25.93
C GLU A 643 2.40 5.78 26.08
N PRO A 644 3.49 5.90 25.31
CA PRO A 644 4.36 7.08 25.38
C PRO A 644 3.59 8.39 25.16
N ARG A 645 3.96 9.46 25.86
CA ARG A 645 3.33 10.79 25.71
C ARG A 645 4.09 11.75 24.79
N GLY A 646 5.41 11.63 24.71
CA GLY A 646 6.27 12.64 24.07
C GLY A 646 6.52 13.85 24.97
N ALA A 647 6.93 14.96 24.37
CA ALA A 647 7.23 16.24 25.03
C ALA A 647 5.96 16.98 25.49
N ALA A 648 6.08 17.76 26.57
CA ALA A 648 4.99 18.61 27.05
C ALA A 648 4.82 19.87 26.17
N PRO A 649 3.61 20.45 26.06
CA PRO A 649 3.34 21.63 25.23
C PRO A 649 4.30 22.81 25.47
N ALA A 650 4.70 23.04 26.73
CA ALA A 650 5.60 24.13 27.11
C ALA A 650 6.94 24.10 26.38
N ILE A 651 7.42 22.91 25.96
CA ILE A 651 8.67 22.77 25.21
C ILE A 651 8.54 23.38 23.81
N PHE A 652 7.37 23.25 23.17
CA PHE A 652 7.09 23.82 21.86
C PHE A 652 6.75 25.31 21.95
N THR A 653 6.07 25.75 23.02
CA THR A 653 5.83 27.18 23.25
C THR A 653 7.13 27.98 23.35
N ALA A 654 8.22 27.36 23.83
CA ALA A 654 9.53 27.99 23.92
C ALA A 654 10.15 28.33 22.54
N THR A 655 9.66 27.74 21.43
CA THR A 655 10.11 28.08 20.07
C THR A 655 9.39 29.29 19.47
N GLY A 656 8.35 29.80 20.16
CA GLY A 656 7.47 30.86 19.65
C GLY A 656 6.18 30.34 19.00
N ALA A 657 6.06 29.03 18.80
CA ALA A 657 4.82 28.39 18.32
C ALA A 657 3.71 28.43 19.38
N THR A 658 2.45 28.38 18.94
CA THR A 658 1.31 28.13 19.84
C THR A 658 1.18 26.63 20.06
N ALA A 659 1.24 26.16 21.31
CA ALA A 659 1.13 24.73 21.60
C ALA A 659 0.02 24.45 22.62
N THR A 660 -0.84 23.49 22.30
CA THR A 660 -2.00 23.07 23.09
C THR A 660 -2.00 21.55 23.26
N GLU A 661 -2.71 21.06 24.28
CA GLU A 661 -2.89 19.62 24.49
C GLU A 661 -4.35 19.32 24.81
N LEU A 662 -4.97 18.51 23.96
CA LEU A 662 -6.31 17.98 24.18
C LEU A 662 -6.30 17.08 25.41
N ALA A 663 -7.00 17.52 26.44
CA ALA A 663 -7.33 16.70 27.58
C ALA A 663 -8.37 15.62 27.19
N ARG A 664 -8.53 14.59 28.02
CA ARG A 664 -9.51 13.53 27.78
C ARG A 664 -10.79 13.76 28.56
N ASN A 665 -11.92 13.32 27.99
CA ASN A 665 -13.15 13.23 28.75
C ASN A 665 -12.97 12.22 29.90
N GLY A 666 -13.06 12.71 31.13
CA GLY A 666 -13.10 11.85 32.30
C GLY A 666 -14.45 11.15 32.42
N SER A 667 -14.48 10.02 33.13
CA SER A 667 -15.68 9.21 33.41
C SER A 667 -16.89 9.98 33.96
N PHE A 668 -16.67 11.18 34.52
CA PHE A 668 -17.68 11.99 35.23
C PHE A 668 -17.62 13.49 34.92
N ARG A 669 -16.86 13.92 33.89
CA ARG A 669 -16.80 15.35 33.50
C ARG A 669 -17.68 15.58 32.27
N ALA A 670 -18.45 16.67 32.28
CA ALA A 670 -18.98 17.23 31.04
C ALA A 670 -17.78 17.66 30.18
N GLY A 671 -17.63 17.06 29.00
CA GLY A 671 -16.54 17.37 28.08
C GLY A 671 -16.65 18.79 27.51
N GLY A 672 -15.52 19.33 27.04
CA GLY A 672 -15.52 20.44 26.08
C GLY A 672 -15.73 19.92 24.65
N ALA A 673 -15.89 20.83 23.68
CA ALA A 673 -16.02 20.42 22.28
C ALA A 673 -14.76 19.68 21.81
N GLY A 674 -14.92 18.67 20.94
CA GLY A 674 -13.80 17.97 20.30
C GLY A 674 -12.94 17.09 21.22
N MET A 675 -13.34 16.89 22.48
CA MET A 675 -12.58 16.12 23.46
C MET A 675 -12.69 14.61 23.22
N PRO A 676 -11.58 13.84 23.24
CA PRO A 676 -11.61 12.41 22.95
C PRO A 676 -12.44 11.61 23.97
N LEU A 677 -13.10 10.55 23.50
CA LEU A 677 -13.79 9.58 24.35
C LEU A 677 -12.78 8.78 25.20
N PRO A 678 -13.17 8.21 26.37
CA PRO A 678 -12.23 7.71 27.38
C PRO A 678 -11.15 6.73 26.88
N SER A 679 -11.51 5.79 26.01
CA SER A 679 -10.58 4.82 25.43
C SER A 679 -10.18 5.15 24.00
N GLN A 680 -10.67 6.23 23.40
CA GLN A 680 -10.41 6.59 22.00
C GLN A 680 -8.95 7.00 21.81
N ARG A 681 -8.24 6.31 20.91
CA ARG A 681 -6.88 6.70 20.55
C ARG A 681 -6.95 7.86 19.57
N MET A 682 -6.04 8.79 19.76
CA MET A 682 -5.78 9.89 18.83
C MET A 682 -4.59 9.44 18.00
N LEU A 683 -4.80 9.25 16.70
CA LEU A 683 -3.80 8.73 15.78
C LEU A 683 -3.50 9.71 14.63
N VAL A 684 -4.21 10.84 14.53
CA VAL A 684 -3.92 11.87 13.54
C VAL A 684 -2.55 12.47 13.84
N SER A 685 -1.59 12.24 12.95
CA SER A 685 -0.23 12.77 13.03
C SER A 685 0.16 13.35 11.68
N ALA A 686 -0.02 14.66 11.53
CA ALA A 686 0.15 15.34 10.27
C ALA A 686 0.32 16.86 10.46
N ALA A 687 0.98 17.48 9.49
CA ALA A 687 1.15 18.92 9.40
C ALA A 687 0.64 19.46 8.06
N ALA A 688 0.16 20.69 8.03
CA ALA A 688 -0.18 21.39 6.80
C ALA A 688 0.14 22.88 6.90
N GLY A 689 0.71 23.44 5.83
CA GLY A 689 0.95 24.86 5.63
C GLY A 689 0.53 25.28 4.23
N PHE A 690 -0.09 26.45 4.10
CA PHE A 690 -0.62 26.93 2.83
C PHE A 690 -0.78 28.45 2.75
N ASP A 691 -0.76 28.96 1.53
CA ASP A 691 -1.17 30.31 1.14
C ASP A 691 -1.85 30.26 -0.25
N ALA A 692 -2.13 31.43 -0.84
CA ALA A 692 -2.78 31.53 -2.15
C ALA A 692 -1.91 31.04 -3.34
N THR A 693 -0.64 30.71 -3.11
CA THR A 693 0.33 30.31 -4.16
C THR A 693 0.83 28.89 -3.99
N SER A 694 0.88 28.39 -2.76
CA SER A 694 1.48 27.11 -2.41
C SER A 694 0.73 26.46 -1.25
N ALA A 695 0.62 25.13 -1.29
CA ALA A 695 0.13 24.35 -0.16
C ALA A 695 0.89 23.03 -0.09
N ARG A 696 1.24 22.60 1.12
CA ARG A 696 1.90 21.33 1.39
C ARG A 696 1.42 20.75 2.71
N ALA A 697 1.23 19.44 2.74
CA ALA A 697 0.82 18.71 3.92
C ALA A 697 1.57 17.38 4.01
N VAL A 698 2.00 17.03 5.22
CA VAL A 698 2.79 15.83 5.49
C VAL A 698 2.05 14.99 6.52
N LEU A 699 1.82 13.71 6.21
CA LEU A 699 1.39 12.70 7.17
C LEU A 699 2.63 11.96 7.66
N VAL A 700 2.79 11.86 8.98
CA VAL A 700 3.85 11.08 9.62
C VAL A 700 3.25 9.95 10.46
N PRO A 701 3.99 8.87 10.72
CA PRO A 701 3.50 7.84 11.64
C PRO A 701 3.14 8.42 13.03
N PRO A 702 2.15 7.87 13.75
CA PRO A 702 1.64 8.46 15.00
C PRO A 702 2.63 8.56 16.16
N SER A 703 3.73 7.80 16.11
CA SER A 703 4.77 7.81 17.13
C SER A 703 5.97 8.64 16.68
N ALA A 704 5.81 9.98 16.64
CA ALA A 704 6.87 10.93 16.28
C ALA A 704 7.82 11.20 17.47
N LEU A 705 8.46 10.14 17.97
CA LEU A 705 9.37 10.19 19.11
C LEU A 705 10.83 10.20 18.63
N ALA A 706 11.67 11.00 19.29
CA ALA A 706 13.05 11.24 18.86
C ALA A 706 13.89 9.96 18.87
N ARG A 707 13.58 8.97 19.69
CA ARG A 707 14.33 7.70 19.74
C ARG A 707 13.92 6.68 18.66
N LEU A 708 12.83 6.92 17.93
CA LEU A 708 12.29 5.96 16.97
C LEU A 708 12.73 6.33 15.56
N HIS A 709 13.46 5.43 14.92
CA HIS A 709 13.98 5.61 13.57
C HIS A 709 13.91 4.32 12.76
N GLU A 710 13.80 4.47 11.45
CA GLU A 710 13.76 3.44 10.43
C GLU A 710 14.90 3.65 9.42
N ILE A 711 16.10 3.18 9.81
CA ILE A 711 17.34 3.34 9.02
C ILE A 711 17.92 1.99 8.66
N GLY A 712 18.58 1.91 7.50
CA GLY A 712 19.27 0.70 7.04
C GLY A 712 18.31 -0.47 6.78
N PRO A 713 18.83 -1.69 6.53
CA PRO A 713 17.97 -2.85 6.37
C PRO A 713 17.28 -3.18 7.69
N VAL A 714 15.94 -3.20 7.69
CA VAL A 714 15.14 -3.53 8.89
C VAL A 714 15.55 -4.88 9.49
N GLN A 715 16.02 -5.83 8.67
CA GLN A 715 16.44 -7.18 9.09
C GLN A 715 17.63 -7.18 10.06
N LEU A 716 18.40 -6.10 10.11
CA LEU A 716 19.50 -5.92 11.07
C LEU A 716 19.06 -5.18 12.34
N GLY A 717 17.77 -4.87 12.46
CA GLY A 717 17.19 -4.12 13.56
C GLY A 717 17.69 -2.68 13.58
N HIS A 718 17.57 -1.95 12.46
CA HIS A 718 17.99 -0.55 12.32
C HIS A 718 19.37 -0.22 12.93
N PRO A 719 20.46 -0.81 12.41
CA PRO A 719 21.80 -0.67 13.00
C PRO A 719 22.33 0.77 13.01
N GLY A 720 21.81 1.65 12.16
CA GLY A 720 22.17 3.07 12.10
C GLY A 720 21.33 3.98 13.00
N ALA A 721 20.36 3.44 13.73
CA ALA A 721 19.41 4.21 14.53
C ALA A 721 19.73 4.17 16.03
N PRO A 722 19.35 5.22 16.79
CA PRO A 722 19.20 5.14 18.23
C PRO A 722 18.46 3.88 18.67
N ALA A 723 18.90 3.29 19.78
CA ALA A 723 18.31 2.05 20.26
C ALA A 723 16.91 2.29 20.82
N ALA A 724 15.96 1.57 20.26
CA ALA A 724 14.58 1.52 20.71
C ALA A 724 13.94 0.23 20.19
N ALA A 725 12.68 0.02 20.56
CA ALA A 725 11.82 -0.91 19.84
C ALA A 725 11.88 -0.59 18.34
N GLU A 726 12.05 -1.61 17.50
CA GLU A 726 12.11 -1.41 16.06
C GLU A 726 10.72 -1.00 15.57
N HIS A 727 10.67 0.12 14.86
CA HIS A 727 9.45 0.71 14.35
C HIS A 727 9.63 0.92 12.86
N ILE A 728 8.59 0.58 12.12
CA ILE A 728 8.47 0.93 10.71
C ILE A 728 7.19 1.73 10.51
N GLY A 729 7.26 2.71 9.63
CA GLY A 729 6.12 3.59 9.36
C GLY A 729 6.24 4.22 7.99
N VAL A 730 5.10 4.43 7.36
CA VAL A 730 4.98 5.05 6.04
C VAL A 730 4.21 6.36 6.22
N GLY A 731 4.76 7.42 5.65
CA GLY A 731 4.13 8.74 5.61
C GLY A 731 3.67 9.12 4.20
N ALA A 732 3.11 10.33 4.09
CA ALA A 732 2.76 10.94 2.81
C ALA A 732 3.20 12.40 2.78
N ASP A 733 3.64 12.90 1.63
CA ASP A 733 4.08 14.29 1.43
C ASP A 733 3.38 14.87 0.22
N ILE A 734 2.31 15.61 0.47
CA ILE A 734 1.34 16.06 -0.53
C ILE A 734 1.51 17.55 -0.75
N ALA A 735 1.80 17.97 -1.98
CA ALA A 735 1.86 19.38 -2.37
C ALA A 735 0.82 19.72 -3.44
N GLY A 736 0.37 20.97 -3.46
CA GLY A 736 -0.71 21.47 -4.33
C GLY A 736 -2.08 21.49 -3.63
N PRO A 737 -3.18 21.75 -4.37
CA PRO A 737 -4.52 21.91 -3.80
C PRO A 737 -5.00 20.76 -2.91
N ALA A 738 -4.56 19.52 -3.17
CA ALA A 738 -4.79 18.37 -2.32
C ALA A 738 -4.37 18.55 -0.84
N ALA A 739 -3.32 19.34 -0.56
CA ALA A 739 -2.89 19.62 0.81
C ALA A 739 -3.95 20.35 1.64
N LEU A 740 -4.85 21.12 1.01
CA LEU A 740 -5.93 21.81 1.69
C LEU A 740 -7.00 20.85 2.24
N LEU A 741 -7.14 19.66 1.65
CA LEU A 741 -8.04 18.62 2.17
C LEU A 741 -7.53 18.08 3.51
N ILE A 742 -6.20 17.95 3.65
CA ILE A 742 -5.56 17.56 4.90
C ILE A 742 -5.66 18.72 5.91
N ALA A 743 -5.41 19.96 5.49
CA ALA A 743 -5.57 21.14 6.35
C ALA A 743 -7.02 21.27 6.91
N GLU A 744 -8.04 20.97 6.10
CA GLU A 744 -9.44 20.90 6.56
C GLU A 744 -9.63 19.83 7.64
N ALA A 745 -9.04 18.64 7.44
CA ALA A 745 -9.10 17.56 8.42
C ALA A 745 -8.41 17.90 9.75
N LEU A 746 -7.29 18.62 9.71
CA LEU A 746 -6.58 19.07 10.91
C LEU A 746 -7.37 20.15 11.66
N ALA A 747 -7.91 21.14 10.94
CA ALA A 747 -8.71 22.20 11.53
C ALA A 747 -9.92 21.67 12.33
N ALA A 748 -10.52 20.57 11.90
CA ALA A 748 -11.63 19.95 12.63
C ALA A 748 -11.28 19.50 14.07
N GLY A 749 -10.00 19.22 14.35
CA GLY A 749 -9.51 18.88 15.69
C GLY A 749 -8.87 20.03 16.44
N VAL A 750 -8.18 20.89 15.72
CA VAL A 750 -7.47 22.04 16.26
C VAL A 750 -8.46 23.14 16.65
N ASP A 751 -9.50 23.39 15.83
CA ASP A 751 -10.57 24.33 16.12
C ASP A 751 -11.80 23.58 16.67
N ALA A 752 -11.68 23.18 17.94
CA ALA A 752 -12.62 22.27 18.58
C ALA A 752 -14.06 22.81 18.63
N ASP A 753 -14.27 24.10 18.86
CA ASP A 753 -15.59 24.75 18.85
C ASP A 753 -16.01 25.11 17.40
N THR A 754 -17.31 24.98 17.11
CA THR A 754 -17.86 25.17 15.76
C THR A 754 -17.63 26.59 15.22
N PRO A 755 -17.79 27.69 16.00
CA PRO A 755 -17.51 29.04 15.48
C PRO A 755 -16.06 29.25 15.04
N ALA A 756 -15.09 28.68 15.76
CA ALA A 756 -13.68 28.77 15.40
C ALA A 756 -13.38 27.99 14.11
N LEU A 757 -13.94 26.79 13.97
CA LEU A 757 -13.81 25.98 12.76
C LEU A 757 -14.35 26.71 11.52
N VAL A 758 -15.50 27.37 11.65
CA VAL A 758 -16.13 28.15 10.57
C VAL A 758 -15.27 29.35 10.16
N ALA A 759 -14.62 30.02 11.12
CA ALA A 759 -13.68 31.11 10.84
C ALA A 759 -12.45 30.59 10.07
N ALA A 760 -11.83 29.51 10.53
CA ALA A 760 -10.68 28.87 9.88
C ALA A 760 -11.01 28.38 8.46
N ALA A 761 -12.23 27.89 8.23
CA ALA A 761 -12.67 27.49 6.90
C ALA A 761 -12.77 28.68 5.92
N THR A 762 -13.18 29.85 6.40
CA THR A 762 -13.26 31.06 5.58
C THR A 762 -11.87 31.55 5.17
N GLU A 763 -10.90 31.49 6.09
CA GLU A 763 -9.50 31.84 5.81
C GLU A 763 -8.89 30.89 4.77
N ARG A 764 -9.09 29.57 4.92
CA ARG A 764 -8.61 28.58 3.96
C ARG A 764 -9.16 28.78 2.56
N ALA A 765 -10.44 29.13 2.45
CA ALA A 765 -11.09 29.38 1.16
C ALA A 765 -10.52 30.60 0.41
N ALA A 766 -9.92 31.56 1.13
CA ALA A 766 -9.24 32.69 0.53
C ALA A 766 -7.82 32.36 -0.01
N SER A 767 -7.27 31.20 0.36
CA SER A 767 -5.87 30.80 0.13
C SER A 767 -5.78 29.48 -0.64
N VAL A 768 -6.39 29.43 -1.83
CA VAL A 768 -6.38 28.24 -2.69
C VAL A 768 -5.26 28.35 -3.74
N PRO A 769 -4.24 27.47 -3.73
CA PRO A 769 -3.19 27.48 -4.74
C PRO A 769 -3.72 27.00 -6.10
N PRO A 770 -3.01 27.30 -7.20
CA PRO A 770 -3.41 26.86 -8.53
C PRO A 770 -3.34 25.34 -8.71
N ASP A 771 -4.19 24.81 -9.59
CA ASP A 771 -4.16 23.40 -9.99
C ASP A 771 -2.85 23.04 -10.73
N PRO A 772 -2.30 21.83 -10.53
CA PRO A 772 -1.13 21.35 -11.27
C PRO A 772 -1.34 21.31 -12.80
N ALA A 773 -0.32 21.69 -13.56
CA ALA A 773 -0.30 21.48 -15.01
C ALA A 773 0.06 20.02 -15.36
N GLY A 774 -0.46 19.51 -16.49
CA GLY A 774 -0.15 18.15 -16.97
C GLY A 774 -0.81 17.05 -16.13
N ALA A 775 -0.24 15.84 -16.09
CA ALA A 775 -0.72 14.74 -15.26
C ALA A 775 -0.41 14.98 -13.77
N ALA A 776 -1.37 14.67 -12.90
CA ALA A 776 -1.25 14.86 -11.46
C ALA A 776 -1.49 13.56 -10.68
N LEU A 777 -1.20 13.59 -9.39
CA LEU A 777 -1.71 12.62 -8.44
C LEU A 777 -3.03 13.16 -7.86
N TRP A 778 -4.07 12.35 -7.80
CA TRP A 778 -5.31 12.70 -7.12
C TRP A 778 -5.31 12.16 -5.70
N VAL A 779 -5.83 12.97 -4.78
CA VAL A 779 -5.85 12.68 -3.34
C VAL A 779 -7.24 12.94 -2.77
N ALA A 780 -7.69 12.03 -1.91
CA ALA A 780 -8.79 12.26 -0.98
C ALA A 780 -8.26 12.16 0.47
N ALA A 781 -8.62 13.10 1.34
CA ALA A 781 -8.36 12.98 2.77
C ALA A 781 -9.53 12.24 3.43
N LEU A 782 -9.27 11.05 3.97
CA LEU A 782 -10.27 10.16 4.55
C LEU A 782 -10.13 10.16 6.07
N ARG A 783 -11.16 10.64 6.75
CA ARG A 783 -11.21 10.75 8.21
C ARG A 783 -11.94 9.56 8.82
N THR A 784 -11.40 9.08 9.93
CA THR A 784 -12.12 8.23 10.87
C THR A 784 -12.33 8.99 12.16
N GLU A 785 -13.58 9.12 12.59
CA GLU A 785 -13.97 9.80 13.82
C GLU A 785 -15.18 9.11 14.45
N ALA A 786 -15.19 8.96 15.78
CA ALA A 786 -16.34 8.42 16.48
C ALA A 786 -17.48 9.44 16.55
N ALA A 787 -18.72 8.97 16.42
CA ALA A 787 -19.89 9.78 16.72
C ALA A 787 -19.83 10.31 18.17
N GLY A 788 -20.13 11.60 18.32
CA GLY A 788 -20.13 12.31 19.59
C GLY A 788 -18.74 12.71 20.12
N ALA A 789 -17.66 12.48 19.36
CA ALA A 789 -16.32 12.94 19.74
C ALA A 789 -16.00 14.36 19.22
N GLU A 790 -16.47 14.70 18.01
CA GLU A 790 -16.34 16.06 17.47
C GLU A 790 -17.56 16.93 17.74
N GLY A 791 -17.31 18.23 17.93
CA GLY A 791 -18.34 19.24 18.20
C GLY A 791 -18.72 19.41 19.65
N GLU A 792 -19.59 20.37 19.90
CA GLU A 792 -20.04 20.75 21.22
C GLU A 792 -20.85 19.61 21.89
N PRO A 793 -20.75 19.45 23.22
CA PRO A 793 -21.45 18.39 23.93
C PRO A 793 -22.97 18.42 23.68
N GLY A 794 -23.53 17.27 23.33
CA GLY A 794 -24.98 17.07 23.20
C GLY A 794 -25.56 17.34 21.80
N ILE A 795 -24.82 17.98 20.89
CA ILE A 795 -25.33 18.20 19.52
C ILE A 795 -25.55 16.90 18.75
N ALA A 796 -24.75 15.87 19.05
CA ALA A 796 -24.82 14.55 18.40
C ALA A 796 -26.23 13.92 18.47
N ALA A 797 -26.96 14.14 19.57
CA ALA A 797 -28.31 13.59 19.75
C ALA A 797 -29.37 14.30 18.89
N HIS A 798 -29.08 15.51 18.40
CA HIS A 798 -30.05 16.36 17.71
C HIS A 798 -29.84 16.40 16.18
N VAL A 799 -28.69 15.96 15.67
CA VAL A 799 -28.41 15.95 14.22
C VAL A 799 -29.47 15.17 13.45
N ASP A 800 -29.94 14.06 14.03
CA ASP A 800 -30.94 13.17 13.46
C ASP A 800 -32.31 13.27 14.15
N ASP A 801 -32.57 14.34 14.92
CA ASP A 801 -33.89 14.55 15.55
C ASP A 801 -34.95 14.75 14.47
N ALA A 802 -35.95 13.87 14.42
CA ALA A 802 -37.02 13.92 13.43
C ALA A 802 -37.85 15.22 13.48
N SER A 803 -37.89 15.90 14.63
CA SER A 803 -38.65 17.14 14.82
C SER A 803 -37.85 18.40 14.44
N HIS A 804 -36.51 18.32 14.46
CA HIS A 804 -35.62 19.43 14.16
C HIS A 804 -34.24 18.94 13.63
N PRO A 805 -34.20 18.24 12.48
CA PRO A 805 -32.97 17.64 11.98
C PRO A 805 -32.00 18.70 11.47
N TYR A 806 -30.71 18.36 11.42
CA TYR A 806 -29.71 19.25 10.82
C TYR A 806 -30.04 19.49 9.33
N PRO A 807 -30.11 20.75 8.85
CA PRO A 807 -30.50 21.07 7.48
C PRO A 807 -29.32 20.89 6.50
N PHE A 808 -28.98 19.63 6.19
CA PHE A 808 -27.90 19.29 5.25
C PHE A 808 -28.11 19.88 3.84
N ASP A 809 -29.36 19.94 3.38
CA ASP A 809 -29.75 20.55 2.09
C ASP A 809 -30.13 22.04 2.22
N GLY A 810 -30.04 22.62 3.42
CA GLY A 810 -30.39 24.01 3.68
C GLY A 810 -29.31 25.00 3.27
N ASP A 811 -29.70 26.28 3.17
CA ASP A 811 -28.75 27.38 3.00
C ASP A 811 -27.93 27.65 4.27
N GLU A 812 -26.95 28.55 4.17
CA GLU A 812 -26.08 28.90 5.31
C GLU A 812 -26.90 29.45 6.50
N ALA A 813 -27.97 30.20 6.22
CA ALA A 813 -28.80 30.79 7.26
C ALA A 813 -29.53 29.72 8.07
N ALA A 814 -30.10 28.71 7.42
CA ALA A 814 -30.75 27.58 8.07
C ALA A 814 -29.76 26.78 8.94
N GLN A 815 -28.56 26.51 8.43
CA GLN A 815 -27.53 25.79 9.20
C GLN A 815 -27.06 26.57 10.43
N ARG A 816 -26.84 27.88 10.29
CA ARG A 816 -26.49 28.75 11.42
C ARG A 816 -27.60 28.82 12.46
N GLN A 817 -28.86 28.89 12.02
CA GLN A 817 -30.00 28.91 12.91
C GLN A 817 -30.08 27.61 13.72
N TRP A 818 -29.90 26.45 13.08
CA TRP A 818 -29.88 25.16 13.78
C TRP A 818 -28.83 25.13 14.89
N TYR A 819 -27.62 25.65 14.65
CA TYR A 819 -26.61 25.77 15.71
C TYR A 819 -27.03 26.76 16.81
N ALA A 820 -27.62 27.91 16.45
CA ALA A 820 -28.07 28.93 17.40
C ALA A 820 -29.21 28.44 18.31
N ASP A 821 -29.98 27.43 17.87
CA ASP A 821 -31.05 26.80 18.65
C ASP A 821 -30.50 25.92 19.79
N HIS A 822 -29.19 25.65 19.82
CA HIS A 822 -28.52 24.88 20.87
C HIS A 822 -27.78 25.77 21.89
N PRO A 823 -27.77 25.42 23.20
CA PRO A 823 -27.15 26.25 24.22
C PRO A 823 -25.66 26.51 23.96
N ASN A 824 -25.26 27.79 24.03
CA ASN A 824 -23.87 28.25 23.95
C ASN A 824 -23.17 28.04 22.61
N ILE A 825 -23.90 27.82 21.51
CA ILE A 825 -23.32 27.77 20.16
C ILE A 825 -23.85 28.97 19.38
N THR A 826 -22.95 29.85 18.95
CA THR A 826 -23.33 30.99 18.10
C THR A 826 -22.30 31.13 17.00
N VAL A 827 -22.72 30.76 15.78
CA VAL A 827 -21.93 30.97 14.58
C VAL A 827 -22.23 32.37 14.05
N PRO A 828 -21.29 33.33 14.15
CA PRO A 828 -21.55 34.71 13.76
C PRO A 828 -21.90 34.83 12.28
N ALA A 829 -22.74 35.81 11.94
CA ALA A 829 -23.03 36.15 10.55
C ALA A 829 -21.78 36.83 9.96
N PRO A 830 -21.29 36.41 8.79
CA PRO A 830 -20.08 36.96 8.20
C PRO A 830 -20.34 38.30 7.50
N GLY A 831 -19.26 38.97 7.09
CA GLY A 831 -19.28 39.92 5.96
C GLY A 831 -19.41 39.21 4.60
N SER A 832 -19.07 39.87 3.48
CA SER A 832 -19.30 39.44 2.09
C SER A 832 -18.54 38.20 1.58
N ASN A 833 -18.08 37.29 2.44
CA ASN A 833 -17.14 36.21 2.05
C ASN A 833 -17.82 34.82 1.89
N ASP A 834 -17.08 33.84 1.36
CA ASP A 834 -17.49 32.52 0.81
C ASP A 834 -18.42 31.64 1.69
N ALA A 835 -19.71 31.60 1.34
CA ALA A 835 -20.75 30.83 2.02
C ALA A 835 -20.54 29.31 1.95
N ALA A 836 -19.97 28.80 0.86
CA ALA A 836 -19.82 27.37 0.65
C ALA A 836 -18.83 26.75 1.64
N ALA A 837 -17.71 27.44 1.91
CA ALA A 837 -16.72 26.99 2.88
C ALA A 837 -17.28 26.89 4.31
N ARG A 838 -18.14 27.84 4.70
CA ARG A 838 -18.78 27.86 6.03
C ARG A 838 -19.86 26.79 6.15
N GLN A 839 -20.71 26.65 5.15
CA GLN A 839 -21.66 25.55 5.08
C GLN A 839 -20.96 24.20 5.19
N ARG A 840 -19.82 24.06 4.52
CA ARG A 840 -19.00 22.84 4.60
C ARG A 840 -18.49 22.57 6.01
N ALA A 841 -17.90 23.56 6.68
CA ALA A 841 -17.43 23.41 8.05
C ALA A 841 -18.55 22.96 9.00
N MET A 842 -19.72 23.60 8.91
CA MET A 842 -20.91 23.29 9.70
C MET A 842 -21.46 21.89 9.39
N ALA A 843 -21.68 21.56 8.11
CA ALA A 843 -22.26 20.27 7.72
C ALA A 843 -21.34 19.09 8.06
N ARG A 844 -20.02 19.23 7.82
CA ARG A 844 -19.05 18.19 8.17
C ARG A 844 -18.95 18.00 9.69
N ARG A 845 -19.07 19.08 10.47
CA ARG A 845 -19.09 19.04 11.94
C ARG A 845 -20.34 18.34 12.46
N ALA A 846 -21.53 18.67 11.95
CA ALA A 846 -22.77 17.99 12.29
C ALA A 846 -22.73 16.50 11.94
N LEU A 847 -22.20 16.15 10.75
CA LEU A 847 -22.06 14.76 10.32
C LEU A 847 -21.15 13.96 11.26
N ALA A 848 -19.95 14.48 11.55
CA ALA A 848 -19.01 13.85 12.47
C ALA A 848 -19.59 13.69 13.89
N ALA A 849 -20.29 14.71 14.39
CA ALA A 849 -20.91 14.67 15.71
C ALA A 849 -22.04 13.62 15.79
N GLY A 850 -22.98 13.61 14.85
CA GLY A 850 -24.15 12.73 14.91
C GLY A 850 -23.86 11.27 14.56
N ARG A 851 -23.00 11.04 13.56
CA ARG A 851 -22.84 9.72 12.91
C ARG A 851 -21.39 9.22 12.87
N GLY A 852 -20.45 10.04 13.30
CA GLY A 852 -19.03 9.78 13.10
C GLY A 852 -18.64 9.88 11.62
N LEU A 853 -17.36 9.62 11.34
CA LEU A 853 -16.82 9.53 10.00
C LEU A 853 -16.16 8.16 9.85
N GLN A 854 -16.51 7.40 8.81
CA GLN A 854 -15.90 6.10 8.49
C GLN A 854 -15.41 6.05 7.03
N GLU A 855 -14.79 7.14 6.59
CA GLU A 855 -14.48 7.39 5.19
C GLU A 855 -13.45 6.40 4.65
N ALA A 856 -12.46 6.05 5.48
CA ALA A 856 -11.50 5.00 5.16
C ALA A 856 -12.17 3.63 5.00
N ALA A 857 -13.15 3.29 5.86
CA ALA A 857 -13.87 2.02 5.77
C ALA A 857 -14.68 1.90 4.47
N ILE A 858 -15.34 2.98 4.06
CA ILE A 858 -16.12 3.05 2.82
C ILE A 858 -15.20 2.91 1.61
N ALA A 859 -14.11 3.69 1.57
CA ALA A 859 -13.15 3.66 0.47
C ALA A 859 -12.49 2.27 0.33
N LEU A 860 -12.05 1.68 1.44
CA LEU A 860 -11.45 0.33 1.46
C LEU A 860 -12.46 -0.74 1.00
N SER A 861 -13.71 -0.69 1.47
CA SER A 861 -14.72 -1.67 1.06
C SER A 861 -14.94 -1.63 -0.46
N ALA A 862 -15.04 -0.43 -1.03
CA ALA A 862 -15.24 -0.25 -2.46
C ALA A 862 -14.00 -0.65 -3.29
N ALA A 863 -12.79 -0.32 -2.82
CA ALA A 863 -11.54 -0.70 -3.47
C ALA A 863 -11.35 -2.22 -3.46
N PHE A 864 -11.57 -2.88 -2.32
CA PHE A 864 -11.49 -4.34 -2.21
C PHE A 864 -12.56 -5.04 -3.06
N ALA A 865 -13.79 -4.54 -3.10
CA ALA A 865 -14.85 -5.13 -3.92
C ALA A 865 -14.54 -5.11 -5.43
N ARG A 866 -13.64 -4.22 -5.89
CA ARG A 866 -13.23 -4.10 -7.30
C ARG A 866 -11.85 -4.70 -7.60
N ALA A 867 -11.13 -5.22 -6.61
CA ALA A 867 -9.76 -5.70 -6.78
C ALA A 867 -9.69 -6.87 -7.78
N GLU A 868 -8.76 -6.84 -8.73
CA GLU A 868 -8.69 -7.80 -9.85
C GLU A 868 -7.48 -8.73 -9.83
N ASP A 869 -6.34 -8.32 -9.27
CA ASP A 869 -5.05 -9.00 -9.47
C ASP A 869 -4.20 -9.10 -8.19
N LEU A 870 -3.99 -8.00 -7.46
CA LEU A 870 -3.15 -7.99 -6.27
C LEU A 870 -3.59 -6.93 -5.25
N VAL A 871 -3.77 -7.38 -4.00
CA VAL A 871 -3.93 -6.49 -2.83
C VAL A 871 -2.72 -6.68 -1.92
N TYR A 872 -2.02 -5.58 -1.63
CA TYR A 872 -0.94 -5.51 -0.64
C TYR A 872 -1.39 -4.71 0.57
N ILE A 873 -1.22 -5.26 1.78
CA ILE A 873 -1.61 -4.63 3.04
C ILE A 873 -0.43 -4.66 4.00
N GLU A 874 0.02 -3.50 4.47
CA GLU A 874 0.77 -3.37 5.72
C GLU A 874 -0.18 -2.77 6.75
N THR A 875 -0.43 -3.44 7.87
CA THR A 875 -1.28 -2.87 8.92
C THR A 875 -0.85 -3.35 10.30
N PRO A 876 -0.95 -2.52 11.35
CA PRO A 876 -0.71 -2.98 12.71
C PRO A 876 -1.67 -4.11 13.10
N TRP A 877 -2.94 -4.01 12.70
CA TRP A 877 -4.01 -4.96 13.01
C TRP A 877 -5.11 -4.95 11.94
N LEU A 878 -5.86 -6.05 11.85
CA LEU A 878 -7.12 -6.15 11.11
C LEU A 878 -8.05 -7.13 11.81
N ASP A 879 -9.36 -6.97 11.63
CA ASP A 879 -10.37 -7.92 12.11
C ASP A 879 -11.53 -8.07 11.11
N LEU A 880 -12.44 -9.00 11.40
CA LEU A 880 -13.68 -9.22 10.63
C LEU A 880 -14.90 -8.60 11.32
N GLU A 881 -14.69 -7.64 12.21
CA GLU A 881 -15.78 -7.03 12.95
C GLU A 881 -16.52 -6.01 12.07
N THR A 882 -17.85 -6.06 12.09
CA THR A 882 -18.69 -5.09 11.37
C THR A 882 -18.89 -3.82 12.19
N ALA A 883 -18.74 -2.66 11.54
CA ALA A 883 -19.12 -1.34 12.05
C ALA A 883 -20.43 -0.86 11.41
N GLY A 884 -21.23 -0.05 12.11
CA GLY A 884 -22.47 0.52 11.57
C GLY A 884 -23.75 -0.15 12.08
N SER A 885 -24.88 0.50 11.83
CA SER A 885 -26.22 -0.08 12.03
C SER A 885 -26.56 -1.07 10.91
N SER A 886 -27.59 -1.90 11.12
CA SER A 886 -27.99 -2.94 10.15
C SER A 886 -28.32 -2.44 8.74
N ASP A 887 -28.69 -1.17 8.58
CA ASP A 887 -28.95 -0.53 7.27
C ASP A 887 -27.70 0.13 6.65
N ASP A 888 -26.57 0.15 7.37
CA ASP A 888 -25.36 0.91 7.06
C ASP A 888 -24.08 0.17 7.53
N GLU A 889 -24.09 -1.16 7.48
CA GLU A 889 -22.99 -2.02 7.89
C GLU A 889 -21.77 -1.90 6.98
N ARG A 890 -20.58 -1.93 7.58
CA ARG A 890 -19.29 -1.80 6.89
C ARG A 890 -18.33 -2.82 7.45
N ASN A 891 -17.79 -3.64 6.56
CA ASN A 891 -16.79 -4.65 6.87
C ASN A 891 -15.81 -4.78 5.69
N PRO A 892 -14.76 -3.95 5.63
CA PRO A 892 -13.84 -3.97 4.50
C PRO A 892 -13.11 -5.30 4.34
N VAL A 893 -12.73 -5.95 5.45
CA VAL A 893 -12.05 -7.26 5.38
C VAL A 893 -12.97 -8.34 4.83
N GLN A 894 -14.27 -8.32 5.17
CA GLN A 894 -15.24 -9.21 4.55
C GLN A 894 -15.39 -8.92 3.04
N ALA A 895 -15.41 -7.66 2.62
CA ALA A 895 -15.44 -7.30 1.20
C ALA A 895 -14.21 -7.87 0.44
N LEU A 896 -13.03 -7.91 1.08
CA LEU A 896 -11.84 -8.56 0.52
C LEU A 896 -11.97 -10.09 0.47
N VAL A 897 -12.51 -10.72 1.52
CA VAL A 897 -12.77 -12.17 1.55
C VAL A 897 -13.73 -12.56 0.42
N ASP A 898 -14.85 -11.85 0.29
CA ASP A 898 -15.86 -12.08 -0.74
C ASP A 898 -15.26 -11.89 -2.14
N ARG A 899 -14.46 -10.83 -2.32
CA ARG A 899 -13.80 -10.60 -3.59
C ARG A 899 -12.77 -11.68 -3.93
N LEU A 900 -12.00 -12.13 -2.95
CA LEU A 900 -11.00 -13.18 -3.14
C LEU A 900 -11.63 -14.52 -3.53
N GLN A 901 -12.84 -14.81 -3.03
CA GLN A 901 -13.64 -15.95 -3.48
C GLN A 901 -14.17 -15.76 -4.91
N ALA A 902 -14.69 -14.56 -5.20
CA ALA A 902 -15.31 -14.25 -6.50
C ALA A 902 -14.31 -14.07 -7.64
N GLN A 903 -13.06 -13.70 -7.35
CA GLN A 903 -12.02 -13.45 -8.33
C GLN A 903 -10.84 -14.41 -8.18
N PRO A 904 -10.80 -15.52 -8.94
CA PRO A 904 -9.69 -16.48 -8.94
C PRO A 904 -8.33 -15.89 -9.29
N ALA A 905 -8.28 -14.78 -10.06
CA ALA A 905 -7.03 -14.11 -10.42
C ALA A 905 -6.43 -13.27 -9.28
N LEU A 906 -7.24 -12.91 -8.28
CA LEU A 906 -6.83 -12.02 -7.20
C LEU A 906 -5.90 -12.74 -6.22
N HIS A 907 -4.80 -12.07 -5.87
CA HIS A 907 -3.85 -12.47 -4.85
C HIS A 907 -3.82 -11.44 -3.73
N VAL A 908 -3.55 -11.89 -2.50
CA VAL A 908 -3.48 -11.01 -1.32
C VAL A 908 -2.17 -11.26 -0.59
N VAL A 909 -1.47 -10.18 -0.28
CA VAL A 909 -0.26 -10.19 0.54
C VAL A 909 -0.49 -9.31 1.77
N LEU A 910 -0.35 -9.91 2.94
CA LEU A 910 -0.54 -9.26 4.23
C LEU A 910 0.77 -9.22 5.03
N CYS A 911 1.21 -8.02 5.38
CA CYS A 911 2.32 -7.75 6.28
C CYS A 911 1.76 -7.26 7.62
N VAL A 912 2.05 -7.99 8.70
CA VAL A 912 1.60 -7.67 10.06
C VAL A 912 2.75 -7.77 11.06
N PRO A 913 2.73 -7.00 12.16
CA PRO A 913 3.73 -7.15 13.21
C PRO A 913 3.41 -8.34 14.12
N ILE A 914 4.42 -8.85 14.81
CA ILE A 914 4.21 -9.76 15.96
C ILE A 914 3.96 -8.95 17.23
N GLN A 915 4.67 -7.84 17.41
CA GLN A 915 4.51 -6.99 18.59
C GLN A 915 3.46 -5.89 18.37
N PRO A 916 2.63 -5.56 19.37
CA PRO A 916 1.66 -4.48 19.27
C PRO A 916 2.35 -3.11 19.22
N PHE A 917 1.58 -2.01 19.32
CA PHE A 917 2.18 -0.70 19.62
C PHE A 917 2.73 -0.66 21.06
N THR A 918 3.67 0.25 21.31
CA THR A 918 4.32 0.38 22.62
C THR A 918 3.34 0.84 23.68
N GLY A 919 3.26 0.12 24.81
CA GLY A 919 2.34 0.44 25.90
C GLY A 919 0.91 -0.11 25.74
N ALA A 920 0.66 -0.97 24.75
CA ALA A 920 -0.65 -1.59 24.55
C ALA A 920 -1.09 -2.43 25.77
N PRO A 921 -2.34 -2.27 26.28
CA PRO A 921 -2.87 -3.13 27.33
C PRO A 921 -2.95 -4.60 26.89
N ALA A 922 -2.64 -5.53 27.79
CA ALA A 922 -2.61 -6.97 27.49
C ALA A 922 -3.96 -7.50 26.95
N ASP A 923 -5.08 -7.06 27.54
CA ASP A 923 -6.42 -7.46 27.09
C ASP A 923 -6.75 -6.93 25.68
N LEU A 924 -6.35 -5.71 25.36
CA LEU A 924 -6.51 -5.16 24.01
C LEU A 924 -5.70 -5.98 22.99
N VAL A 925 -4.46 -6.35 23.34
CA VAL A 925 -3.60 -7.20 22.50
C VAL A 925 -4.24 -8.56 22.29
N ARG A 926 -4.82 -9.17 23.33
CA ARG A 926 -5.54 -10.44 23.24
C ARG A 926 -6.73 -10.37 22.28
N VAL A 927 -7.59 -9.35 22.41
CA VAL A 927 -8.76 -9.20 21.53
C VAL A 927 -8.35 -8.92 20.09
N ARG A 928 -7.32 -8.09 19.87
CA ARG A 928 -6.81 -7.81 18.52
C ARG A 928 -6.14 -9.03 17.89
N ALA A 929 -5.42 -9.84 18.67
CA ALA A 929 -4.87 -11.11 18.23
C ALA A 929 -5.96 -12.07 17.77
N HIS A 930 -7.05 -12.20 18.54
CA HIS A 930 -8.22 -12.99 18.15
C HIS A 930 -8.77 -12.53 16.79
N GLY A 931 -9.06 -11.23 16.63
CA GLY A 931 -9.56 -10.66 15.37
C GLY A 931 -8.62 -10.91 14.18
N LEU A 932 -7.31 -10.76 14.39
CA LEU A 932 -6.29 -11.02 13.37
C LEU A 932 -6.27 -12.49 12.94
N HIS A 933 -6.32 -13.43 13.89
CA HIS A 933 -6.37 -14.87 13.58
C HIS A 933 -7.64 -15.24 12.81
N THR A 934 -8.80 -14.68 13.20
CA THR A 934 -10.06 -14.91 12.48
C THR A 934 -9.99 -14.37 11.05
N ALA A 935 -9.45 -13.16 10.85
CA ALA A 935 -9.29 -12.57 9.53
C ALA A 935 -8.32 -13.37 8.63
N ILE A 936 -7.17 -13.77 9.16
CA ILE A 936 -6.21 -14.63 8.45
C ILE A 936 -6.84 -15.97 8.07
N ALA A 937 -7.61 -16.58 8.97
CA ALA A 937 -8.29 -17.84 8.70
C ALA A 937 -9.32 -17.69 7.55
N ALA A 938 -10.12 -16.63 7.55
CA ALA A 938 -11.09 -16.37 6.48
C ALA A 938 -10.43 -16.09 5.12
N LEU A 939 -9.39 -15.24 5.10
CA LEU A 939 -8.62 -14.96 3.88
C LEU A 939 -7.94 -16.21 3.34
N ARG A 940 -7.40 -17.07 4.22
CA ARG A 940 -6.80 -18.36 3.81
C ARG A 940 -7.86 -19.32 3.28
N ALA A 941 -9.05 -19.36 3.88
CA ALA A 941 -10.16 -20.17 3.38
C ALA A 941 -10.66 -19.70 2.00
N ALA A 942 -10.70 -18.38 1.76
CA ALA A 942 -11.09 -17.80 0.47
C ALA A 942 -10.00 -17.95 -0.62
N GLY A 943 -8.74 -17.71 -0.27
CA GLY A 943 -7.64 -17.58 -1.22
C GLY A 943 -6.82 -18.84 -1.47
N GLY A 944 -6.70 -19.73 -0.47
CA GLY A 944 -5.77 -20.85 -0.51
C GLY A 944 -4.33 -20.37 -0.77
N GLU A 945 -3.71 -20.92 -1.82
CA GLU A 945 -2.35 -20.57 -2.25
C GLU A 945 -2.21 -19.13 -2.80
N ARG A 946 -3.31 -18.39 -2.99
CA ARG A 946 -3.30 -17.00 -3.47
C ARG A 946 -3.14 -15.96 -2.34
N PHE A 947 -3.08 -16.41 -1.09
CA PHE A 947 -2.91 -15.56 0.07
C PHE A 947 -1.58 -15.85 0.79
N ALA A 948 -0.74 -14.83 0.93
CA ALA A 948 0.45 -14.86 1.77
C ALA A 948 0.31 -13.88 2.94
N VAL A 949 0.73 -14.31 4.11
CA VAL A 949 0.90 -13.45 5.29
C VAL A 949 2.34 -13.57 5.76
N PHE A 950 3.03 -12.46 6.02
CA PHE A 950 4.40 -12.49 6.54
C PHE A 950 4.61 -11.42 7.63
N CYS A 951 5.60 -11.67 8.49
CA CYS A 951 6.05 -10.74 9.51
C CYS A 951 7.51 -10.37 9.20
N PRO A 952 7.85 -9.09 8.97
CA PRO A 952 9.24 -8.70 8.74
C PRO A 952 10.09 -9.02 9.98
N SER A 953 11.34 -9.44 9.74
CA SER A 953 12.35 -9.62 10.78
C SER A 953 13.00 -8.29 11.14
N ALA A 954 13.34 -8.08 12.41
CA ALA A 954 14.05 -6.89 12.90
C ALA A 954 15.26 -7.24 13.77
N GLY A 955 16.16 -8.06 13.23
CA GLY A 955 17.31 -8.58 13.97
C GLY A 955 16.95 -9.80 14.81
N ILE A 956 17.80 -10.14 15.79
CA ILE A 956 17.75 -11.44 16.47
C ILE A 956 16.51 -11.58 17.34
N GLY A 957 15.58 -12.44 16.91
CA GLY A 957 14.36 -12.75 17.67
C GLY A 957 13.46 -11.54 17.88
N ARG A 958 13.60 -10.51 17.04
CA ARG A 958 12.86 -9.24 17.14
C ARG A 958 12.11 -9.01 15.84
N THR A 959 11.02 -8.27 15.95
CA THR A 959 10.16 -7.88 14.82
C THR A 959 9.79 -6.42 14.96
N PRO A 960 9.65 -5.69 13.86
CA PRO A 960 9.31 -4.30 13.95
C PRO A 960 7.82 -4.15 14.26
N ARG A 961 7.49 -3.04 14.92
CA ARG A 961 6.12 -2.58 15.12
C ARG A 961 5.73 -1.74 13.92
N LEU A 962 4.54 -1.98 13.38
CA LEU A 962 3.98 -1.14 12.32
C LEU A 962 3.26 0.04 12.98
N ALA A 963 3.63 1.26 12.59
CA ALA A 963 3.04 2.49 13.11
C ALA A 963 1.93 3.06 12.21
N SER A 964 1.86 2.65 10.95
CA SER A 964 0.90 3.11 9.95
C SER A 964 0.29 1.93 9.19
N SER A 965 -0.79 2.19 8.49
CA SER A 965 -1.40 1.27 7.54
C SER A 965 -1.17 1.73 6.11
N VAL A 966 -0.83 0.79 5.24
CA VAL A 966 -0.74 0.96 3.79
C VAL A 966 -1.57 -0.10 3.11
N VAL A 967 -2.43 0.29 2.19
CA VAL A 967 -3.19 -0.63 1.34
C VAL A 967 -2.97 -0.23 -0.11
N LEU A 968 -2.50 -1.16 -0.94
CA LEU A 968 -2.36 -0.95 -2.38
C LEU A 968 -3.20 -2.00 -3.10
N VAL A 969 -4.11 -1.55 -3.98
CA VAL A 969 -5.01 -2.41 -4.74
C VAL A 969 -4.69 -2.25 -6.22
N ASP A 970 -4.22 -3.35 -6.82
CA ASP A 970 -3.89 -3.52 -8.23
C ASP A 970 -2.94 -2.47 -8.81
N ASP A 971 -2.12 -1.83 -7.98
CA ASP A 971 -1.34 -0.64 -8.34
C ASP A 971 -2.21 0.43 -9.05
N ALA A 972 -3.49 0.54 -8.71
CA ALA A 972 -4.50 1.45 -9.28
C ALA A 972 -5.18 2.33 -8.22
N TRP A 973 -5.16 1.90 -6.96
CA TRP A 973 -5.63 2.66 -5.81
C TRP A 973 -4.71 2.41 -4.63
N GLY A 974 -4.39 3.45 -3.86
CA GLY A 974 -3.56 3.33 -2.67
C GLY A 974 -4.15 4.08 -1.49
N LEU A 975 -3.91 3.59 -0.27
CA LEU A 975 -4.23 4.26 0.97
C LEU A 975 -3.02 4.24 1.90
N ILE A 976 -2.73 5.38 2.51
CA ILE A 976 -1.73 5.52 3.58
C ILE A 976 -2.39 6.25 4.73
N GLY A 977 -2.36 5.68 5.93
CA GLY A 977 -3.01 6.30 7.08
C GLY A 977 -2.53 5.80 8.42
N SER A 978 -2.99 6.46 9.47
CA SER A 978 -2.60 6.15 10.85
C SER A 978 -3.50 5.14 11.57
N GLY A 979 -4.73 4.94 11.07
CA GLY A 979 -5.67 3.96 11.61
C GLY A 979 -5.33 2.53 11.18
N ASP A 980 -5.52 1.55 12.07
CA ASP A 980 -5.45 0.13 11.71
C ASP A 980 -6.76 -0.36 11.08
N LEU A 981 -6.73 -1.52 10.42
CA LEU A 981 -7.85 -2.10 9.67
C LEU A 981 -8.84 -2.88 10.56
N SER A 982 -8.89 -2.56 11.86
CA SER A 982 -9.89 -3.13 12.78
C SER A 982 -11.18 -2.30 12.76
N ARG A 983 -12.32 -2.86 13.19
CA ARG A 983 -13.56 -2.07 13.41
C ARG A 983 -13.27 -0.80 14.20
N ARG A 984 -12.43 -0.91 15.23
CA ARG A 984 -12.07 0.23 16.08
C ARG A 984 -11.25 1.28 15.31
N GLY A 985 -10.22 0.87 14.57
CA GLY A 985 -9.39 1.79 13.79
C GLY A 985 -10.11 2.47 12.62
N LEU A 986 -11.20 1.85 12.14
CA LEU A 986 -11.98 2.29 11.00
C LEU A 986 -13.32 2.98 11.35
N SER A 987 -13.70 3.00 12.63
CA SER A 987 -14.95 3.66 13.07
C SER A 987 -14.86 4.47 14.37
N PHE A 988 -13.88 4.20 15.24
CA PHE A 988 -13.86 4.75 16.60
C PHE A 988 -12.62 5.60 16.89
N ASP A 989 -11.42 5.05 16.72
CA ASP A 989 -10.19 5.81 16.96
C ASP A 989 -10.08 6.96 15.95
N ARG A 990 -9.64 8.13 16.40
CA ARG A 990 -9.49 9.31 15.54
C ARG A 990 -8.25 9.15 14.68
N SER A 991 -8.44 8.96 13.37
CA SER A 991 -7.33 8.76 12.43
C SER A 991 -7.56 9.47 11.10
N LEU A 992 -6.46 9.64 10.36
CA LEU A 992 -6.46 10.26 9.04
C LEU A 992 -5.72 9.33 8.07
N ALA A 993 -6.28 9.20 6.88
CA ALA A 993 -5.65 8.53 5.76
C ALA A 993 -5.76 9.38 4.49
N VAL A 994 -4.87 9.15 3.54
CA VAL A 994 -4.97 9.67 2.18
C VAL A 994 -5.21 8.51 1.22
N ALA A 995 -6.22 8.64 0.36
CA ALA A 995 -6.38 7.75 -0.79
C ALA A 995 -5.76 8.40 -2.03
N LEU A 996 -5.07 7.61 -2.85
CA LEU A 996 -4.20 8.06 -3.94
C LEU A 996 -4.55 7.37 -5.27
N PHE A 997 -4.55 8.16 -6.35
CA PHE A 997 -4.67 7.69 -7.74
C PHE A 997 -3.72 8.48 -8.64
N ASP A 998 -2.87 7.80 -9.42
CA ASP A 998 -1.93 8.43 -10.35
C ASP A 998 -2.55 8.52 -11.74
N GLU A 999 -2.61 9.72 -12.32
CA GLU A 999 -3.07 9.89 -13.70
C GLU A 999 -2.10 9.29 -14.71
N GLN A 1000 -0.85 9.00 -14.33
CA GLN A 1000 0.14 8.42 -15.22
C GLN A 1000 0.18 6.90 -15.13
N ALA A 1001 -0.10 6.24 -16.26
CA ALA A 1001 0.09 4.82 -16.42
C ALA A 1001 1.49 4.47 -16.96
N SER A 1002 2.04 3.36 -16.50
CA SER A 1002 3.23 2.69 -17.01
C SER A 1002 3.08 1.18 -16.84
N ALA A 1003 3.40 0.41 -17.88
CA ALA A 1003 3.18 -1.04 -17.92
C ALA A 1003 1.73 -1.46 -17.53
N GLY A 1004 0.75 -0.62 -17.86
CA GLY A 1004 -0.67 -0.85 -17.58
C GLY A 1004 -1.13 -0.46 -16.17
N ARG A 1005 -0.25 0.08 -15.31
CA ARG A 1005 -0.52 0.39 -13.90
C ARG A 1005 -0.14 1.81 -13.54
N SER A 1006 -0.61 2.31 -12.39
CA SER A 1006 -0.16 3.60 -11.85
C SER A 1006 1.34 3.56 -11.57
N GLU A 1007 2.10 4.48 -12.17
CA GLU A 1007 3.55 4.48 -12.03
C GLU A 1007 3.98 4.65 -10.57
N THR A 1008 3.37 5.61 -9.87
CA THR A 1008 3.70 5.95 -8.47
C THR A 1008 3.36 4.79 -7.53
N LEU A 1009 2.15 4.23 -7.62
CA LEU A 1009 1.70 3.17 -6.70
C LEU A 1009 2.47 1.87 -6.90
N ARG A 1010 2.75 1.49 -8.15
CA ARG A 1010 3.59 0.32 -8.46
C ARG A 1010 5.01 0.49 -7.89
N ARG A 1011 5.61 1.67 -8.06
CA ARG A 1011 6.94 1.98 -7.52
C ARG A 1011 6.95 1.87 -5.99
N VAL A 1012 5.96 2.46 -5.33
CA VAL A 1012 5.81 2.43 -3.87
C VAL A 1012 5.67 1.00 -3.36
N ARG A 1013 4.79 0.17 -3.95
CA ARG A 1013 4.62 -1.24 -3.55
C ARG A 1013 5.95 -1.99 -3.51
N ARG A 1014 6.77 -1.83 -4.55
CA ARG A 1014 8.07 -2.50 -4.68
C ARG A 1014 9.09 -1.99 -3.67
N ILE A 1015 9.12 -0.68 -3.42
CA ILE A 1015 10.00 -0.08 -2.41
C ILE A 1015 9.64 -0.62 -1.02
N LEU A 1016 8.35 -0.62 -0.67
CA LEU A 1016 7.88 -1.08 0.64
C LEU A 1016 8.19 -2.56 0.86
N ILE A 1017 7.74 -3.45 -0.02
CA ILE A 1017 8.04 -4.89 0.09
C ILE A 1017 9.55 -5.14 0.07
N GLY A 1018 10.29 -4.43 -0.80
CA GLY A 1018 11.74 -4.52 -0.87
C GLY A 1018 12.40 -4.18 0.46
N ALA A 1019 11.99 -3.08 1.08
CA ALA A 1019 12.46 -2.69 2.41
C ALA A 1019 12.12 -3.74 3.47
N ARG A 1020 10.88 -4.27 3.50
CA ARG A 1020 10.44 -5.29 4.48
C ARG A 1020 11.22 -6.60 4.34
N LEU A 1021 11.64 -6.95 3.13
CA LEU A 1021 12.36 -8.19 2.83
C LEU A 1021 13.88 -8.02 2.71
N GLY A 1022 14.41 -6.79 2.73
CA GLY A 1022 15.85 -6.54 2.62
C GLY A 1022 16.35 -6.81 1.21
N LEU A 1023 15.54 -6.37 0.24
CA LEU A 1023 15.72 -6.56 -1.19
C LEU A 1023 15.68 -5.21 -1.90
N GLU A 1024 16.49 -5.07 -2.95
CA GLU A 1024 16.30 -3.97 -3.88
C GLU A 1024 14.91 -4.04 -4.50
N ALA A 1025 14.23 -2.90 -4.64
CA ALA A 1025 12.86 -2.83 -5.18
C ALA A 1025 12.72 -3.50 -6.56
N ARG A 1026 13.79 -3.50 -7.37
CA ARG A 1026 13.79 -4.16 -8.68
C ARG A 1026 13.67 -5.69 -8.62
N LEU A 1027 14.02 -6.30 -7.50
CA LEU A 1027 13.95 -7.75 -7.28
C LEU A 1027 12.57 -8.22 -6.78
N VAL A 1028 11.70 -7.30 -6.38
CA VAL A 1028 10.33 -7.62 -5.97
C VAL A 1028 9.50 -7.94 -7.21
N PRO A 1029 8.84 -9.12 -7.28
CA PRO A 1029 7.97 -9.47 -8.39
C PRO A 1029 6.81 -8.48 -8.55
N ASP A 1030 6.53 -8.08 -9.79
CA ASP A 1030 5.41 -7.20 -10.10
C ASP A 1030 4.06 -7.93 -10.00
N GLU A 1031 4.03 -9.24 -10.28
CA GLU A 1031 2.78 -10.01 -10.35
C GLU A 1031 2.44 -10.72 -9.04
N GLY A 1032 1.15 -10.72 -8.70
CA GLY A 1032 0.62 -11.37 -7.50
C GLY A 1032 1.02 -12.84 -7.33
N PRO A 1033 0.84 -13.72 -8.35
CA PRO A 1033 1.23 -15.13 -8.26
C PRO A 1033 2.72 -15.32 -7.95
N ALA A 1034 3.60 -14.57 -8.63
CA ALA A 1034 5.04 -14.65 -8.44
C ALA A 1034 5.47 -14.13 -7.06
N LEU A 1035 4.84 -13.04 -6.60
CA LEU A 1035 5.10 -12.47 -5.28
C LEU A 1035 4.65 -13.40 -4.15
N VAL A 1036 3.43 -13.92 -4.21
CA VAL A 1036 2.89 -14.85 -3.20
C VAL A 1036 3.75 -16.11 -3.13
N ARG A 1037 4.07 -16.72 -4.28
CA ARG A 1037 4.97 -17.88 -4.35
C ARG A 1037 6.33 -17.57 -3.74
N ALA A 1038 6.94 -16.43 -4.09
CA ALA A 1038 8.25 -16.06 -3.55
C ALA A 1038 8.22 -15.91 -2.03
N LEU A 1039 7.16 -15.30 -1.47
CA LEU A 1039 6.98 -15.17 -0.03
C LEU A 1039 6.77 -16.53 0.65
N THR A 1040 5.93 -17.40 0.08
CA THR A 1040 5.72 -18.77 0.59
C THR A 1040 7.03 -19.57 0.57
N ASP A 1041 7.81 -19.48 -0.50
CA ASP A 1041 9.11 -20.14 -0.61
C ASP A 1041 10.12 -19.62 0.42
N LEU A 1042 10.14 -18.30 0.68
CA LEU A 1042 10.99 -17.70 1.72
C LEU A 1042 10.62 -18.20 3.13
N GLN A 1043 9.34 -18.37 3.40
CA GLN A 1043 8.84 -18.89 4.67
C GLN A 1043 9.17 -20.37 4.85
N LEU A 1044 8.92 -21.19 3.83
CA LEU A 1044 9.20 -22.64 3.88
C LEU A 1044 10.68 -22.95 4.07
N ARG A 1045 11.57 -22.10 3.55
CA ARG A 1045 13.03 -22.26 3.68
C ARG A 1045 13.60 -21.72 5.00
N GLY A 1046 12.80 -21.08 5.85
CA GLY A 1046 13.27 -20.47 7.10
C GLY A 1046 14.22 -19.29 6.87
N SER A 1047 13.88 -18.38 5.94
CA SER A 1047 14.70 -17.19 5.66
C SER A 1047 14.79 -16.26 6.88
N ASN A 1048 15.96 -15.68 7.13
CA ASN A 1048 16.18 -14.63 8.14
C ASN A 1048 15.47 -13.29 7.85
N ARG A 1049 14.84 -13.14 6.67
CA ARG A 1049 14.11 -11.95 6.25
C ARG A 1049 12.70 -11.88 6.84
N VAL A 1050 12.13 -13.04 7.12
CA VAL A 1050 10.80 -13.19 7.74
C VAL A 1050 11.01 -13.70 9.15
N SER A 1051 10.21 -13.22 10.09
CA SER A 1051 10.27 -13.69 11.46
C SER A 1051 9.81 -15.15 11.58
N ASP A 1052 10.57 -15.95 12.33
CA ASP A 1052 10.20 -17.30 12.76
C ASP A 1052 9.34 -17.31 14.04
N ALA A 1053 9.28 -16.18 14.74
CA ALA A 1053 8.38 -16.01 15.87
C ALA A 1053 6.91 -16.09 15.43
N LYS A 1054 6.07 -16.60 16.33
CA LYS A 1054 4.64 -16.76 16.09
C LYS A 1054 3.90 -15.44 16.28
N LEU A 1055 2.82 -15.26 15.54
CA LEU A 1055 1.81 -14.25 15.85
C LEU A 1055 1.31 -14.41 17.30
N PRO A 1056 0.89 -13.32 17.96
CA PRO A 1056 0.40 -13.36 19.34
C PRO A 1056 -0.67 -14.44 19.56
N GLU A 1057 -0.48 -15.31 20.56
CA GLU A 1057 -1.41 -16.41 20.86
C GLU A 1057 -2.54 -15.96 21.82
N GLU A 1058 -3.75 -16.50 21.59
CA GLU A 1058 -4.91 -16.33 22.48
C GLU A 1058 -4.81 -17.29 23.67
N LYS A 1059 -4.25 -16.84 24.79
CA LYS A 1059 -4.12 -17.68 26.02
C LYS A 1059 -5.43 -17.85 26.79
N ILE A 1060 -6.31 -16.85 26.72
CA ILE A 1060 -7.62 -16.83 27.39
C ILE A 1060 -8.67 -16.60 26.31
N PRO A 1061 -9.77 -17.38 26.26
CA PRO A 1061 -10.82 -17.21 25.26
C PRO A 1061 -11.40 -15.78 25.27
N VAL A 1062 -11.56 -15.20 24.08
CA VAL A 1062 -12.17 -13.89 23.88
C VAL A 1062 -13.69 -14.01 23.80
N THR A 1063 -14.41 -13.30 24.68
CA THR A 1063 -15.88 -13.28 24.69
C THR A 1063 -16.45 -12.18 23.77
N ALA A 1064 -17.75 -12.25 23.46
CA ALA A 1064 -18.44 -11.16 22.75
C ALA A 1064 -18.42 -9.84 23.55
N GLY A 1065 -18.46 -9.91 24.89
CA GLY A 1065 -18.31 -8.75 25.76
C GLY A 1065 -16.93 -8.10 25.64
N ASP A 1066 -15.86 -8.90 25.62
CA ASP A 1066 -14.50 -8.42 25.41
C ASP A 1066 -14.36 -7.68 24.07
N ARG A 1067 -14.91 -8.25 22.98
CA ARG A 1067 -14.90 -7.62 21.65
C ARG A 1067 -15.66 -6.29 21.67
N SER A 1068 -16.91 -6.28 22.14
CA SER A 1068 -17.71 -5.04 22.23
C SER A 1068 -17.02 -3.93 23.03
N PHE A 1069 -16.21 -4.30 24.02
CA PHE A 1069 -15.48 -3.36 24.84
C PHE A 1069 -14.17 -2.87 24.20
N TRP A 1070 -13.29 -3.77 23.75
CA TRP A 1070 -11.96 -3.44 23.27
C TRP A 1070 -11.90 -3.05 21.79
N THR A 1071 -12.79 -3.59 20.96
CA THR A 1071 -12.95 -3.25 19.53
C THR A 1071 -14.24 -2.47 19.32
N ARG A 1072 -14.38 -1.33 19.99
CA ARG A 1072 -15.61 -0.53 19.96
C ARG A 1072 -15.99 -0.05 18.55
N ASP A 1073 -17.29 -0.07 18.26
CA ASP A 1073 -17.89 0.61 17.12
C ASP A 1073 -18.12 2.10 17.45
N GLY A 1074 -17.65 2.99 16.57
CA GLY A 1074 -17.84 4.43 16.70
C GLY A 1074 -18.90 5.02 15.77
N SER A 1075 -19.71 4.21 15.08
CA SER A 1075 -20.76 4.71 14.18
C SER A 1075 -21.98 5.31 14.87
N GLN A 1076 -22.12 5.11 16.18
CA GLN A 1076 -23.23 5.64 16.97
C GLN A 1076 -22.72 6.34 18.23
N PRO A 1077 -23.39 7.44 18.66
CA PRO A 1077 -22.97 8.15 19.85
C PRO A 1077 -23.06 7.24 21.08
N PRO A 1078 -22.14 7.38 22.06
CA PRO A 1078 -22.19 6.61 23.30
C PRO A 1078 -23.54 6.76 24.00
N ASN A 1079 -24.20 5.66 24.39
CA ASN A 1079 -25.27 5.74 25.37
C ASN A 1079 -24.65 6.07 26.76
N PRO A 1080 -25.02 7.19 27.42
CA PRO A 1080 -24.44 7.58 28.70
C PRO A 1080 -24.60 6.53 29.81
N VAL A 1081 -25.70 5.78 29.82
CA VAL A 1081 -25.99 4.72 30.80
C VAL A 1081 -25.06 3.52 30.59
N ASP A 1082 -24.81 3.17 29.33
CA ASP A 1082 -23.92 2.08 28.93
C ASP A 1082 -22.45 2.43 29.23
N LEU A 1083 -22.06 3.70 29.01
CA LEU A 1083 -20.74 4.20 29.35
C LEU A 1083 -20.44 4.08 30.85
N ALA A 1084 -21.40 4.46 31.71
CA ALA A 1084 -21.25 4.38 33.18
C ALA A 1084 -21.14 2.94 33.69
N ALA A 1085 -22.01 2.03 33.22
CA ALA A 1085 -21.97 0.61 33.58
C ALA A 1085 -20.67 -0.08 33.14
N ARG A 1086 -20.18 0.27 31.94
CA ARG A 1086 -18.91 -0.27 31.40
C ARG A 1086 -17.69 0.27 32.13
N LEU A 1087 -17.69 1.52 32.55
CA LEU A 1087 -16.61 2.09 33.36
C LEU A 1087 -16.53 1.39 34.72
N GLN A 1088 -17.67 1.06 35.34
CA GLN A 1088 -17.69 0.22 36.54
C GLN A 1088 -17.08 -1.16 36.29
N ALA A 1089 -17.30 -1.77 35.12
CA ALA A 1089 -16.64 -3.03 34.75
C ALA A 1089 -15.12 -2.88 34.59
N LEU A 1090 -14.64 -1.75 34.04
CA LEU A 1090 -13.20 -1.42 33.90
C LEU A 1090 -12.54 -1.27 35.28
N PHE A 1091 -13.22 -0.62 36.23
CA PHE A 1091 -12.78 -0.53 37.63
C PHE A 1091 -12.87 -1.86 38.37
N ALA A 1092 -13.84 -2.72 38.06
CA ALA A 1092 -13.96 -4.05 38.67
C ALA A 1092 -12.94 -5.05 38.10
N ALA A 1093 -12.53 -4.88 36.84
CA ALA A 1093 -11.50 -5.67 36.17
C ALA A 1093 -10.07 -5.27 36.57
N SER A 1094 -9.89 -4.38 37.55
CA SER A 1094 -8.58 -3.98 38.05
C SER A 1094 -7.88 -5.11 38.81
N HIS A 1095 -7.34 -6.08 38.07
CA HIS A 1095 -6.05 -6.68 38.35
C HIS A 1095 -4.93 -5.82 37.75
N LEU A 1096 -5.03 -4.49 37.92
CA LEU A 1096 -4.09 -3.49 37.42
C LEU A 1096 -3.38 -2.84 38.61
N ASN A 1097 -2.33 -3.52 39.09
CA ASN A 1097 -1.21 -2.88 39.80
C ASN A 1097 -0.17 -2.46 38.78
#